data_AF-A0A6A5BNK2-F1
#
_entry.id   AF-A0A6A5BNK2-F1
#
_cell.length_a   1.000
_cell.length_b   1.000
_cell.length_c   1.000
_cell.angle_alpha   90.00
_cell.angle_beta   90.00
_cell.angle_gamma   90.00
#
_symmetry.space_group_name_H-M   'P 1'
#
loop_
_entity.id
_entity.type
_entity.pdbx_description
1 polymer ?
#
loop_
_entity_poly.entity_id
_entity_poly.type
_entity_poly.pdbx_seq_one_letter_code
_entity_poly.pdbx_strand_id
1 'polypeptide(L)'
;MKISPLELTNINDSITVRGLKEHLEEEEEDADGESLQKTSSSSISIKTCLIIMISLLIFSSICILSAIWICCFSPTVTQISAQVRDGEFAKIVTFSEQTMKEVIMIVETVKTQLSDDSFSVTNYSQVEDKMYKVYRSEFLNFHSELVVTLFMGNPHGWVNGIVKVDGLPYAINLTSGLPMTSCKKNPSPDYVFPPYGSSVVPNTAKKNPGNGIFTLSYADQSLPSITFITYVTSWALANSTKNSTPNYAYHLGYDMSVQSISKHLAKITNAIEGAVGFIVEMETGYIISSNVLNAKIATWNEKGQITRTTPFTIEDEQTRQVARFVYDTYQNNLTSGVKCNSNSVLTSSERYVSTHRYCTESGIDWFIVFSVPQWNYLSSMAIAIISAGLSGLIIIGISIILAIVLSVRIISPFRNLISSFESISHMDLENVQLLTKSRFAEEQQLQSHFLSMLSRMKQYRSFLPSHLLVELEGPRGGTTTAAGTKSSSTSSGLRQSKDESTLRRSMNDAPSVSTSIQAFGSSFSDTASAQGDGNHLSQSHQPKARFKLYLEKRAVSALCVHLEGLNYWLTHFNEHEVVQLLSDVFEQSGNVCRVSSGLLGTFENGSLAIYFNATSDQSNHEDKAISACITLLHKLQLVKDTKWKHQMDAGKYEELQQHFRVRVSACYQETFAGNLGTKYSKNFTVIGSIGYNLDTLLQVAKDLNLSIVVCERLHDRCDHFQTRYVDTKSLVVENCYSKPWLVQESGDGVQTAEKSDIVTHRETCVYEIGQSTQSVENEWMYELADQEKKGKWNLYNQAVQYYFAKDYEMALQLLVRFKESLQHDDHGGEEMDLPTERLIQKCQRMAHAPKTITE
;
A
#
# COMPACT_ATOMS: atom_id res chain seq x y z
N MET A 1 12.66 15.87 22.50
CA MET A 1 13.17 15.00 23.58
C MET A 1 14.70 14.96 23.42
N LYS A 2 15.46 15.73 24.22
CA LYS A 2 16.94 15.76 24.16
C LYS A 2 17.44 14.48 24.83
N ILE A 3 17.93 13.53 24.05
CA ILE A 3 18.64 12.36 24.58
C ILE A 3 20.13 12.72 24.53
N SER A 4 20.72 12.85 25.72
CA SER A 4 22.15 13.07 25.92
C SER A 4 22.97 11.89 25.38
N PRO A 5 24.14 12.12 24.75
CA PRO A 5 24.97 11.06 24.23
C PRO A 5 25.63 10.30 25.39
N LEU A 6 25.39 8.99 25.48
CA LEU A 6 26.14 8.10 26.37
C LEU A 6 27.56 7.93 25.80
N GLU A 7 28.55 8.27 26.62
CA GLU A 7 29.96 7.91 26.42
C GLU A 7 30.10 6.39 26.35
N LEU A 8 30.44 5.87 25.17
CA LEU A 8 30.89 4.49 24.98
C LEU A 8 32.40 4.45 25.15
N THR A 9 32.86 4.25 26.38
CA THR A 9 34.24 3.89 26.67
C THR A 9 34.48 2.42 26.33
N ASN A 10 35.55 2.20 25.56
CA ASN A 10 36.17 0.91 25.25
C ASN A 10 36.14 -0.08 26.43
N ILE A 11 35.48 -1.22 26.25
CA ILE A 11 35.72 -2.45 27.03
C ILE A 11 35.93 -3.58 26.02
N ASN A 12 37.18 -3.70 25.57
CA ASN A 12 37.74 -4.96 25.11
C ASN A 12 38.57 -5.46 26.30
N ASP A 13 37.99 -6.33 27.14
CA ASP A 13 38.73 -7.36 27.87
C ASP A 13 37.80 -8.31 28.62
N SER A 14 38.02 -9.61 28.35
CA SER A 14 37.71 -10.79 29.18
C SER A 14 36.36 -10.86 29.94
N ILE A 15 35.42 -11.65 29.43
CA ILE A 15 34.40 -12.31 30.27
C ILE A 15 34.48 -13.81 30.04
N THR A 16 35.21 -14.47 30.94
CA THR A 16 35.13 -15.91 31.21
C THR A 16 33.80 -16.20 31.90
N VAL A 17 32.94 -16.96 31.24
CA VAL A 17 31.68 -17.45 31.82
C VAL A 17 31.99 -18.55 32.85
N ARG A 18 32.07 -18.15 34.12
CA ARG A 18 31.99 -19.02 35.29
C ARG A 18 30.82 -18.54 36.15
N GLY A 19 29.90 -19.44 36.48
CA GLY A 19 28.92 -19.24 37.54
C GLY A 19 27.49 -19.07 37.06
N LEU A 20 26.83 -20.19 36.75
CA LEU A 20 25.42 -20.39 37.11
C LEU A 20 25.12 -21.89 37.12
N LYS A 21 25.63 -22.56 38.16
CA LYS A 21 25.26 -23.94 38.50
C LYS A 21 25.20 -24.05 40.01
N GLU A 22 24.14 -23.50 40.61
CA GLU A 22 23.78 -23.76 42.00
C GLU A 22 22.27 -23.49 42.15
N HIS A 23 21.58 -24.46 42.75
CA HIS A 23 20.12 -24.61 42.94
C HIS A 23 19.34 -25.37 41.87
N LEU A 24 19.43 -26.71 41.95
CA LEU A 24 18.29 -27.64 42.04
C LEU A 24 18.84 -29.07 42.11
N GLU A 25 19.41 -29.43 43.27
CA GLU A 25 19.65 -30.81 43.72
C GLU A 25 19.29 -30.82 45.20
N GLU A 26 18.15 -31.42 45.53
CA GLU A 26 17.91 -32.12 46.80
C GLU A 26 16.90 -33.23 46.49
N GLU A 27 17.17 -34.42 47.03
CA GLU A 27 16.50 -35.72 46.87
C GLU A 27 16.97 -36.65 45.72
N GLU A 28 18.25 -37.05 45.80
CA GLU A 28 18.62 -38.49 45.82
C GLU A 28 18.32 -39.01 47.26
N GLU A 29 17.92 -40.24 47.55
CA GLU A 29 18.56 -41.51 47.18
C GLU A 29 17.67 -42.65 47.76
N ASP A 30 17.41 -43.72 47.00
CA ASP A 30 17.62 -45.10 47.47
C ASP A 30 17.26 -46.14 46.40
N ALA A 31 18.10 -47.19 46.39
CA ALA A 31 17.92 -48.53 45.84
C ALA A 31 18.72 -48.89 44.57
N ASP A 32 19.75 -49.67 44.87
CA ASP A 32 20.66 -50.43 44.03
C ASP A 32 20.05 -51.23 42.87
N GLY A 33 20.87 -51.37 41.82
CA GLY A 33 21.14 -52.68 41.21
C GLY A 33 20.21 -53.12 40.07
N GLU A 34 20.64 -52.88 38.83
CA GLU A 34 20.84 -53.94 37.84
C GLU A 34 21.47 -53.39 36.55
N SER A 35 22.61 -53.98 36.19
CA SER A 35 23.33 -53.72 34.95
C SER A 35 22.59 -54.33 33.76
N LEU A 36 21.98 -53.49 32.92
CA LEU A 36 21.54 -53.88 31.58
C LEU A 36 21.90 -52.79 30.57
N GLN A 37 22.70 -53.17 29.58
CA GLN A 37 23.07 -52.35 28.42
C GLN A 37 21.81 -51.76 27.76
N LYS A 38 21.55 -50.48 28.03
CA LYS A 38 20.49 -49.70 27.38
C LYS A 38 21.14 -48.84 26.31
N THR A 39 21.02 -49.26 25.05
CA THR A 39 21.29 -48.40 23.90
C THR A 39 20.27 -47.25 23.92
N SER A 40 20.64 -46.12 24.54
CA SER A 40 19.81 -44.92 24.60
C SER A 40 19.81 -44.22 23.24
N SER A 41 18.99 -44.70 22.32
CA SER A 41 18.54 -43.87 21.21
C SER A 41 17.71 -42.74 21.83
N SER A 42 18.27 -41.52 21.89
CA SER A 42 17.57 -40.36 22.41
C SER A 42 16.40 -40.05 21.49
N SER A 43 15.24 -40.60 21.83
CA SER A 43 14.00 -40.38 21.09
C SER A 43 13.54 -38.95 21.39
N ILE A 44 13.99 -38.02 20.54
CA ILE A 44 13.53 -36.64 20.54
C ILE A 44 12.01 -36.68 20.41
N SER A 45 11.30 -36.14 21.40
CA SER A 45 9.85 -36.07 21.36
C SER A 45 9.41 -35.30 20.13
N ILE A 46 8.37 -35.76 19.45
CA ILE A 46 7.72 -35.05 18.33
C ILE A 46 7.39 -33.61 18.71
N LYS A 47 7.08 -33.34 20.01
CA LYS A 47 6.90 -31.99 20.56
C LYS A 47 8.11 -31.10 20.30
N THR A 48 9.28 -31.57 20.70
CA THR A 48 10.54 -30.83 20.64
C THR A 48 10.95 -30.62 19.19
N CYS A 49 10.80 -31.64 18.34
CA CYS A 49 11.11 -31.53 16.91
C CYS A 49 10.21 -30.49 16.20
N LEU A 50 8.91 -30.49 16.47
CA LEU A 50 7.96 -29.56 15.86
C LEU A 50 8.18 -28.12 16.33
N ILE A 51 8.46 -27.89 17.62
CA ILE A 51 8.79 -26.56 18.15
C ILE A 51 10.09 -26.02 17.53
N ILE A 52 11.13 -26.85 17.42
CA ILE A 52 12.41 -26.45 16.82
C ILE A 52 12.22 -26.10 15.35
N MET A 53 11.51 -26.93 14.58
CA MET A 53 11.23 -26.66 13.17
C MET A 53 10.50 -25.34 12.95
N ILE A 54 9.40 -25.10 13.68
CA ILE A 54 8.63 -23.85 13.53
C ILE A 54 9.47 -22.64 13.96
N SER A 55 10.18 -22.75 15.07
CA SER A 55 11.02 -21.64 15.58
C SER A 55 12.15 -21.29 14.60
N LEU A 56 12.79 -22.30 14.00
CA LEU A 56 13.87 -22.10 13.03
C LEU A 56 13.35 -21.52 11.70
N LEU A 57 12.17 -21.95 11.25
CA LEU A 57 11.53 -21.38 10.06
C LEU A 57 11.18 -19.90 10.28
N ILE A 58 10.60 -19.56 11.43
CA ILE A 58 10.25 -18.16 11.74
C ILE A 58 11.52 -17.32 11.89
N PHE A 59 12.53 -17.80 12.61
CA PHE A 59 13.80 -17.10 12.76
C PHE A 59 14.45 -16.82 11.39
N SER A 60 14.55 -17.83 10.53
CA SER A 60 15.07 -17.69 9.17
C SER A 60 14.28 -16.66 8.36
N SER A 61 12.95 -16.68 8.43
CA SER A 61 12.10 -15.72 7.72
C SER A 61 12.34 -14.27 8.16
N ILE A 62 12.52 -14.03 9.46
CA ILE A 62 12.78 -12.70 10.02
C ILE A 62 14.17 -12.21 9.64
N CYS A 63 15.18 -13.09 9.67
CA CYS A 63 16.54 -12.75 9.22
C CYS A 63 16.57 -12.38 7.73
N ILE A 64 15.90 -13.17 6.87
CA ILE A 64 15.82 -12.91 5.43
C ILE A 64 15.09 -11.60 5.16
N LEU A 65 13.95 -11.36 5.81
CA LEU A 65 13.18 -10.13 5.65
C LEU A 65 13.97 -8.90 6.10
N SER A 66 14.68 -8.99 7.22
CA SER A 66 15.54 -7.92 7.73
C SER A 66 16.70 -7.63 6.78
N ALA A 67 17.33 -8.68 6.22
CA ALA A 67 18.40 -8.53 5.25
C ALA A 67 17.92 -7.86 3.95
N ILE A 68 16.76 -8.29 3.41
CA ILE A 68 16.14 -7.66 2.23
C ILE A 68 15.85 -6.19 2.50
N TRP A 69 15.26 -5.88 3.65
CA TRP A 69 14.92 -4.50 4.00
C TRP A 69 16.17 -3.61 4.08
N ILE A 70 17.23 -4.05 4.76
CA ILE A 70 18.50 -3.31 4.85
C ILE A 70 19.11 -3.10 3.46
N CYS A 71 19.14 -4.15 2.63
CA CYS A 71 19.69 -4.09 1.27
C CYS A 71 18.90 -3.14 0.35
N CYS A 72 17.56 -3.10 0.47
CA CYS A 72 16.72 -2.21 -0.34
C CYS A 72 16.75 -0.75 0.15
N PHE A 73 16.81 -0.53 1.47
CA PHE A 73 16.69 0.81 2.04
C PHE A 73 18.02 1.57 2.08
N SER A 74 19.15 0.87 2.28
CA SER A 74 20.48 1.49 2.38
C SER A 74 20.86 2.35 1.15
N PRO A 75 20.69 1.89 -0.10
CA PRO A 75 20.98 2.72 -1.29
C PRO A 75 20.08 3.96 -1.37
N THR A 76 18.81 3.82 -1.02
CA THR A 76 17.83 4.92 -1.06
C THR A 76 18.18 6.00 -0.04
N VAL A 77 18.53 5.61 1.19
CA VAL A 77 18.94 6.56 2.23
C VAL A 77 20.23 7.26 1.89
N THR A 78 21.23 6.54 1.36
CA THR A 78 22.50 7.16 0.94
C THR A 78 22.29 8.14 -0.21
N GLN A 79 21.40 7.84 -1.16
CA GLN A 79 21.03 8.75 -2.24
C GLN A 79 20.31 10.00 -1.74
N ILE A 80 19.30 9.85 -0.87
CA ILE A 80 18.58 11.00 -0.28
C ILE A 80 19.54 11.86 0.56
N SER A 81 20.42 11.21 1.32
CA SER A 81 21.44 11.90 2.12
C SER A 81 22.42 12.69 1.25
N ALA A 82 22.84 12.12 0.11
CA ALA A 82 23.64 12.84 -0.87
C ALA A 82 22.88 14.03 -1.45
N GLN A 83 21.62 13.88 -1.82
CA GLN A 83 20.78 14.97 -2.35
C GLN A 83 20.60 16.12 -1.35
N VAL A 84 20.32 15.81 -0.07
CA VAL A 84 20.17 16.84 0.97
C VAL A 84 21.49 17.57 1.19
N ARG A 85 22.60 16.82 1.34
CA ARG A 85 23.94 17.39 1.50
C ARG A 85 24.31 18.30 0.33
N ASP A 86 24.12 17.82 -0.89
CA ASP A 86 24.49 18.56 -2.11
C ASP A 86 23.58 19.78 -2.28
N GLY A 87 22.31 19.70 -1.86
CA GLY A 87 21.38 20.83 -1.79
C GLY A 87 21.82 21.92 -0.81
N GLU A 88 22.23 21.57 0.41
CA GLU A 88 22.75 22.54 1.39
C GLU A 88 24.06 23.18 0.92
N PHE A 89 24.95 22.38 0.32
CA PHE A 89 26.18 22.91 -0.26
C PHE A 89 25.92 23.85 -1.45
N ALA A 90 24.98 23.48 -2.32
CA ALA A 90 24.58 24.32 -3.45
C ALA A 90 24.04 25.68 -3.00
N LYS A 91 23.35 25.78 -1.85
CA LYS A 91 22.92 27.07 -1.30
C LYS A 91 24.10 27.99 -0.98
N ILE A 92 25.19 27.45 -0.41
CA ILE A 92 26.41 28.22 -0.08
C ILE A 92 27.08 28.72 -1.37
N VAL A 93 27.24 27.84 -2.36
CA VAL A 93 27.85 28.18 -3.66
C VAL A 93 27.00 29.21 -4.38
N THR A 94 25.69 28.98 -4.50
CA THR A 94 24.74 29.86 -5.18
C THR A 94 24.68 31.23 -4.51
N PHE A 95 24.65 31.30 -3.18
CA PHE A 95 24.68 32.56 -2.46
C PHE A 95 25.96 33.35 -2.75
N SER A 96 27.12 32.69 -2.72
CA SER A 96 28.41 33.33 -3.02
C SER A 96 28.44 33.86 -4.45
N GLU A 97 28.02 33.03 -5.41
CA GLU A 97 27.96 33.41 -6.82
C GLU A 97 27.00 34.57 -7.08
N GLN A 98 25.79 34.49 -6.53
CA GLN A 98 24.76 35.52 -6.68
C GLN A 98 25.22 36.85 -6.06
N THR A 99 25.82 36.81 -4.86
CA THR A 99 26.34 38.01 -4.19
C THR A 99 27.40 38.71 -5.05
N MET A 100 28.34 37.96 -5.63
CA MET A 100 29.38 38.54 -6.49
C MET A 100 28.80 39.10 -7.78
N LYS A 101 27.84 38.41 -8.41
CA LYS A 101 27.13 38.88 -9.61
C LYS A 101 26.34 40.16 -9.37
N GLU A 102 25.66 40.25 -8.24
CA GLU A 102 24.90 41.44 -7.86
C GLU A 102 25.83 42.63 -7.66
N VAL A 103 26.96 42.46 -6.96
CA VAL A 103 27.97 43.51 -6.76
C VAL A 103 28.55 43.99 -8.09
N ILE A 104 28.89 43.07 -9.00
CA ILE A 104 29.33 43.44 -10.36
C ILE A 104 28.27 44.31 -11.05
N MET A 105 27.01 43.87 -11.02
CA MET A 105 25.90 44.57 -11.67
C MET A 105 25.70 45.98 -11.10
N ILE A 106 25.75 46.12 -9.77
CA ILE A 106 25.63 47.41 -9.08
C ILE A 106 26.76 48.34 -9.54
N VAL A 107 28.01 47.89 -9.46
CA VAL A 107 29.16 48.74 -9.76
C VAL A 107 29.23 49.13 -11.23
N GLU A 108 28.91 48.23 -12.16
CA GLU A 108 28.87 48.57 -13.60
C GLU A 108 27.68 49.49 -13.93
N THR A 109 26.55 49.36 -13.21
CA THR A 109 25.44 50.32 -13.32
C THR A 109 25.86 51.70 -12.84
N VAL A 110 26.54 51.79 -11.69
CA VAL A 110 27.04 53.05 -11.15
C VAL A 110 28.09 53.66 -12.07
N LYS A 111 29.03 52.87 -12.58
CA LYS A 111 30.02 53.30 -13.58
C LYS A 111 29.36 53.92 -14.80
N THR A 112 28.30 53.29 -15.32
CA THR A 112 27.53 53.81 -16.46
C THR A 112 26.85 55.14 -16.11
N GLN A 113 26.25 55.26 -14.93
CA GLN A 113 25.62 56.51 -14.47
C GLN A 113 26.61 57.65 -14.25
N LEU A 114 27.85 57.34 -13.86
CA LEU A 114 28.92 58.31 -13.64
C LEU A 114 29.67 58.69 -14.93
N SER A 115 29.42 57.99 -16.03
CA SER A 115 30.05 58.27 -17.32
C SER A 115 29.37 59.40 -18.10
N ASP A 116 28.39 60.08 -17.50
CA ASP A 116 27.79 61.31 -18.04
C ASP A 116 28.81 62.45 -18.06
N ASP A 117 28.88 63.19 -19.17
CA ASP A 117 29.82 64.31 -19.39
C ASP A 117 29.73 65.40 -18.31
N SER A 118 28.59 65.45 -17.59
CA SER A 118 28.35 66.40 -16.51
C SER A 118 29.06 66.06 -15.19
N PHE A 119 29.54 64.83 -15.02
CA PHE A 119 30.14 64.37 -13.77
C PHE A 119 31.63 64.67 -13.69
N SER A 120 32.04 65.45 -12.68
CA SER A 120 33.45 65.71 -12.41
C SER A 120 33.89 65.09 -11.09
N VAL A 121 34.85 64.16 -11.17
CA VAL A 121 35.48 63.53 -10.00
C VAL A 121 36.17 64.54 -9.09
N THR A 122 36.57 65.70 -9.63
CA THR A 122 37.18 66.79 -8.85
C THR A 122 36.19 67.54 -7.96
N ASN A 123 34.88 67.44 -8.24
CA ASN A 123 33.84 68.10 -7.46
C ASN A 123 33.41 67.19 -6.29
N TYR A 124 34.00 67.45 -5.11
CA TYR A 124 33.76 66.67 -3.88
C TYR A 124 32.26 66.50 -3.57
N SER A 125 31.49 67.58 -3.68
CA SER A 125 30.06 67.56 -3.35
C SER A 125 29.24 66.69 -4.30
N GLN A 126 29.65 66.58 -5.58
CA GLN A 126 28.98 65.70 -6.54
C GLN A 126 29.33 64.23 -6.27
N VAL A 127 30.60 63.93 -5.98
CA VAL A 127 31.04 62.57 -5.64
C VAL A 127 30.34 62.10 -4.37
N GLU A 128 30.31 62.91 -3.32
CA GLU A 128 29.64 62.59 -2.05
C GLU A 128 28.14 62.33 -2.25
N ASP A 129 27.42 63.23 -2.93
CA ASP A 129 25.97 63.08 -3.19
C ASP A 129 25.67 61.81 -4.00
N LYS A 130 26.45 61.54 -5.04
CA LYS A 130 26.28 60.34 -5.88
C LYS A 130 26.62 59.07 -5.11
N MET A 131 27.75 59.03 -4.41
CA MET A 131 28.15 57.86 -3.61
C MET A 131 27.17 57.61 -2.46
N TYR A 132 26.64 58.65 -1.81
CA TYR A 132 25.61 58.50 -0.78
C TYR A 132 24.29 57.95 -1.33
N LYS A 133 23.85 58.41 -2.52
CA LYS A 133 22.64 57.87 -3.17
C LYS A 133 22.80 56.39 -3.49
N VAL A 134 23.94 55.98 -4.04
CA VAL A 134 24.24 54.57 -4.31
C VAL A 134 24.31 53.79 -3.01
N TYR A 135 25.13 54.22 -2.04
CA TYR A 135 25.24 53.59 -0.73
C TYR A 135 23.88 53.41 -0.06
N ARG A 136 23.04 54.46 -0.05
CA ARG A 136 21.70 54.40 0.54
C ARG A 136 20.79 53.41 -0.18
N SER A 137 20.86 53.36 -1.51
CA SER A 137 20.14 52.37 -2.30
C SER A 137 20.57 50.95 -1.93
N GLU A 138 21.88 50.69 -1.89
CA GLU A 138 22.44 49.39 -1.53
C GLU A 138 22.12 48.98 -0.10
N PHE A 139 22.32 49.89 0.84
CA PHE A 139 22.15 49.64 2.26
C PHE A 139 20.68 49.39 2.62
N LEU A 140 19.73 50.17 2.07
CA LEU A 140 18.31 50.04 2.42
C LEU A 140 17.61 48.93 1.65
N ASN A 141 17.97 48.70 0.38
CA ASN A 141 17.14 47.89 -0.51
C ASN A 141 17.73 46.50 -0.81
N PHE A 142 19.06 46.35 -0.81
CA PHE A 142 19.69 45.13 -1.33
C PHE A 142 20.55 44.41 -0.29
N HIS A 143 21.61 45.04 0.21
CA HIS A 143 22.63 44.36 1.02
C HIS A 143 23.13 45.20 2.19
N SER A 144 22.27 45.42 3.18
CA SER A 144 22.58 46.19 4.40
C SER A 144 23.84 45.72 5.14
N GLU A 145 24.20 44.44 5.04
CA GLU A 145 25.38 43.87 5.68
C GLU A 145 26.62 43.80 4.78
N LEU A 146 26.49 43.84 3.45
CA LEU A 146 27.61 43.55 2.54
C LEU A 146 28.52 44.75 2.31
N VAL A 147 27.93 45.92 2.07
CA VAL A 147 28.66 47.16 1.75
C VAL A 147 29.35 47.73 2.99
N VAL A 148 30.67 47.85 2.93
CA VAL A 148 31.47 48.56 3.94
C VAL A 148 31.78 49.96 3.45
N THR A 149 32.37 50.07 2.26
CA THR A 149 32.76 51.35 1.68
C THR A 149 32.36 51.39 0.22
N LEU A 150 31.85 52.53 -0.22
CA LEU A 150 31.69 52.84 -1.64
C LEU A 150 32.42 54.15 -1.92
N PHE A 151 33.41 54.11 -2.80
CA PHE A 151 34.28 55.26 -3.01
C PHE A 151 34.79 55.39 -4.44
N MET A 152 35.14 56.62 -4.79
CA MET A 152 35.93 56.93 -5.97
C MET A 152 37.35 57.28 -5.57
N GLY A 153 38.32 56.80 -6.32
CA GLY A 153 39.71 57.12 -6.09
C GLY A 153 40.49 57.41 -7.36
N ASN A 154 41.71 57.91 -7.19
CA ASN A 154 42.65 58.16 -8.28
C ASN A 154 43.93 57.31 -8.13
N PRO A 155 44.81 57.27 -9.15
CA PRO A 155 46.07 56.55 -9.09
C PRO A 155 47.07 57.05 -8.03
N HIS A 156 46.86 58.24 -7.47
CA HIS A 156 47.73 58.89 -6.49
C HIS A 156 47.27 58.68 -5.04
N GLY A 157 46.28 57.80 -4.82
CA GLY A 157 45.78 57.46 -3.49
C GLY A 157 44.78 58.45 -2.91
N TRP A 158 44.26 59.38 -3.71
CA TRP A 158 43.08 60.15 -3.32
C TRP A 158 41.86 59.24 -3.35
N VAL A 159 41.05 59.27 -2.28
CA VAL A 159 39.82 58.47 -2.15
C VAL A 159 38.71 59.33 -1.52
N ASN A 160 37.53 59.34 -2.12
CA ASN A 160 36.35 60.03 -1.62
C ASN A 160 35.10 59.15 -1.75
N GLY A 161 34.29 59.04 -0.71
CA GLY A 161 33.16 58.12 -0.70
C GLY A 161 32.38 58.08 0.60
N ILE A 162 31.64 56.99 0.80
CA ILE A 162 30.90 56.69 2.03
C ILE A 162 31.43 55.39 2.63
N VAL A 163 31.74 55.42 3.93
CA VAL A 163 32.11 54.24 4.73
C VAL A 163 31.06 53.97 5.79
N LYS A 164 30.81 52.71 6.11
CA LYS A 164 29.95 52.28 7.21
C LYS A 164 30.82 51.91 8.42
N VAL A 165 30.66 52.65 9.51
CA VAL A 165 31.35 52.38 10.79
C VAL A 165 30.29 52.28 11.87
N ASP A 166 30.31 51.20 12.64
CA ASP A 166 29.34 50.92 13.72
C ASP A 166 27.86 51.04 13.29
N GLY A 167 27.57 50.67 12.04
CA GLY A 167 26.22 50.72 11.49
C GLY A 167 25.78 52.08 10.95
N LEU A 168 26.59 53.14 11.09
CA LEU A 168 26.29 54.47 10.59
C LEU A 168 27.15 54.82 9.36
N PRO A 169 26.60 55.51 8.35
CA PRO A 169 27.37 55.98 7.21
C PRO A 169 28.12 57.28 7.52
N TYR A 170 29.38 57.33 7.12
CA TYR A 170 30.25 58.50 7.22
C TYR A 170 30.81 58.83 5.84
N ALA A 171 30.87 60.12 5.49
CA ALA A 171 31.60 60.57 4.31
C ALA A 171 33.11 60.48 4.60
N ILE A 172 33.85 59.85 3.70
CA ILE A 172 35.32 59.74 3.78
C ILE A 172 35.97 60.63 2.73
N ASN A 173 37.06 61.28 3.14
CA ASN A 173 37.90 62.08 2.27
C ASN A 173 39.36 61.82 2.66
N LEU A 174 40.03 61.00 1.86
CA LEU A 174 41.42 60.63 2.04
C LEU A 174 42.23 61.39 0.99
N THR A 175 42.96 62.41 1.42
CA THR A 175 43.99 63.08 0.62
C THR A 175 45.37 62.59 1.01
N SER A 176 46.14 62.06 0.06
CA SER A 176 47.53 61.69 0.29
C SER A 176 48.38 62.95 0.57
N GLY A 177 48.75 63.15 1.83
CA GLY A 177 49.85 64.05 2.24
C GLY A 177 49.70 65.55 2.00
N LEU A 178 48.57 66.05 1.51
CA LEU A 178 48.34 67.48 1.31
C LEU A 178 47.47 68.05 2.45
N PRO A 179 47.89 69.13 3.14
CA PRO A 179 47.06 69.79 4.14
C PRO A 179 45.83 70.39 3.45
N MET A 180 44.66 69.77 3.69
CA MET A 180 43.39 70.27 3.15
C MET A 180 42.97 71.55 3.88
N THR A 181 42.86 72.65 3.16
CA THR A 181 42.32 73.93 3.63
C THR A 181 40.81 74.06 3.43
N SER A 182 40.13 73.03 2.94
CA SER A 182 38.72 73.12 2.55
C SER A 182 37.89 71.88 2.93
N CYS A 183 37.74 71.62 4.24
CA CYS A 183 36.62 70.84 4.76
C CYS A 183 35.68 71.79 5.52
N LYS A 184 34.49 72.06 4.99
CA LYS A 184 33.38 72.58 5.80
C LYS A 184 32.06 71.90 5.46
N LYS A 185 31.84 70.74 6.11
CA LYS A 185 30.79 70.55 7.13
C LYS A 185 31.48 69.96 8.38
N ASN A 186 31.37 70.70 9.49
CA ASN A 186 32.23 70.76 10.69
C ASN A 186 33.73 71.06 10.41
N PRO A 187 34.37 72.01 11.12
CA PRO A 187 35.79 72.36 10.90
C PRO A 187 36.75 71.28 11.42
N SER A 188 36.25 70.31 12.19
CA SER A 188 36.98 69.16 12.69
C SER A 188 36.30 67.87 12.22
N PRO A 189 37.04 66.87 11.70
CA PRO A 189 36.47 65.57 11.38
C PRO A 189 35.95 64.88 12.64
N ASP A 190 34.82 64.18 12.52
CA ASP A 190 34.25 63.41 13.64
C ASP A 190 35.16 62.24 14.05
N TYR A 191 35.87 61.65 13.07
CA TYR A 191 36.85 60.58 13.27
C TYR A 191 38.07 60.80 12.36
N VAL A 192 39.27 60.60 12.91
CA VAL A 192 40.53 60.60 12.12
C VAL A 192 41.08 59.19 12.15
N PHE A 193 41.07 58.54 10.98
CA PHE A 193 41.64 57.23 10.81
C PHE A 193 43.18 57.30 10.68
N PRO A 194 43.90 56.23 11.08
CA PRO A 194 45.29 56.03 10.69
C PRO A 194 45.49 56.17 9.16
N PRO A 195 46.72 56.45 8.69
CA PRO A 195 47.00 56.55 7.26
C PRO A 195 46.49 55.33 6.49
N TYR A 196 45.61 55.57 5.53
CA TYR A 196 45.10 54.53 4.65
C TYR A 196 46.23 54.02 3.74
N GLY A 197 46.57 52.74 3.86
CA GLY A 197 47.77 52.15 3.29
C GLY A 197 47.51 51.22 2.11
N SER A 198 46.25 50.99 1.74
CA SER A 198 45.92 49.99 0.71
C SER A 198 46.30 50.45 -0.70
N SER A 199 47.52 50.07 -1.11
CA SER A 199 47.93 50.11 -2.50
C SER A 199 47.25 49.04 -3.36
N VAL A 200 46.52 48.10 -2.75
CA VAL A 200 45.92 46.93 -3.42
C VAL A 200 44.90 47.37 -4.47
N VAL A 201 43.93 48.23 -4.10
CA VAL A 201 42.88 48.73 -5.00
C VAL A 201 43.46 49.48 -6.21
N PRO A 202 44.29 50.55 -6.03
CA PRO A 202 44.82 51.28 -7.17
C PRO A 202 45.79 50.45 -8.02
N ASN A 203 46.51 49.48 -7.45
CA ASN A 203 47.36 48.55 -8.21
C ASN A 203 46.52 47.58 -9.05
N THR A 204 45.41 47.08 -8.51
CA THR A 204 44.47 46.21 -9.24
C THR A 204 43.80 46.96 -10.39
N ALA A 205 43.36 48.20 -10.15
CA ALA A 205 42.84 49.10 -11.19
C ALA A 205 43.89 49.38 -12.28
N LYS A 206 45.14 49.62 -11.89
CA LYS A 206 46.27 49.82 -12.82
C LYS A 206 46.52 48.61 -13.71
N LYS A 207 46.38 47.39 -13.18
CA LYS A 207 46.55 46.15 -13.96
C LYS A 207 45.41 45.93 -14.95
N ASN A 208 44.21 46.46 -14.67
CA ASN A 208 42.99 46.20 -15.43
C ASN A 208 42.26 47.52 -15.81
N PRO A 209 42.88 48.41 -16.60
CA PRO A 209 42.26 49.68 -16.97
C PRO A 209 41.00 49.43 -17.81
N GLY A 210 39.88 50.03 -17.44
CA GLY A 210 38.60 49.91 -18.16
C GLY A 210 37.72 48.72 -17.76
N ASN A 211 38.31 47.68 -17.18
CA ASN A 211 37.61 46.44 -16.80
C ASN A 211 37.36 46.38 -15.30
N GLY A 212 36.20 45.85 -14.90
CA GLY A 212 35.89 45.59 -13.49
C GLY A 212 36.46 44.24 -13.03
N ILE A 213 37.18 44.23 -11.91
CA ILE A 213 37.82 43.04 -11.34
C ILE A 213 37.77 43.09 -9.81
N PHE A 214 37.68 41.94 -9.16
CA PHE A 214 37.85 41.84 -7.71
C PHE A 214 39.33 41.91 -7.33
N THR A 215 39.64 42.60 -6.24
CA THR A 215 40.96 42.52 -5.61
C THR A 215 41.12 41.20 -4.87
N LEU A 216 42.37 40.78 -4.68
CA LEU A 216 42.67 39.82 -3.62
C LEU A 216 42.25 40.37 -2.26
N SER A 217 41.97 39.49 -1.31
CA SER A 217 41.62 39.89 0.04
C SER A 217 42.75 40.65 0.72
N TYR A 218 42.42 41.78 1.36
CA TYR A 218 43.39 42.61 2.07
C TYR A 218 42.80 43.13 3.38
N ALA A 219 43.63 43.52 4.34
CA ALA A 219 43.17 44.29 5.50
C ALA A 219 43.93 45.61 5.55
N ASP A 220 43.27 46.65 6.02
CA ASP A 220 43.85 47.98 6.16
C ASP A 220 44.04 48.33 7.63
N GLN A 221 45.13 49.05 7.93
CA GLN A 221 45.47 49.42 9.30
C GLN A 221 44.46 50.40 9.91
N SER A 222 43.76 51.19 9.08
CA SER A 222 42.70 52.09 9.55
C SER A 222 41.49 51.35 10.12
N LEU A 223 41.19 50.17 9.59
CA LEU A 223 40.06 49.33 9.97
C LEU A 223 40.55 47.88 10.21
N PRO A 224 41.35 47.67 11.26
CA PRO A 224 42.10 46.42 11.45
C PRO A 224 41.21 45.20 11.72
N SER A 225 39.95 45.43 12.11
CA SER A 225 38.95 44.39 12.34
C SER A 225 38.30 43.88 11.05
N ILE A 226 38.44 44.59 9.93
CA ILE A 226 37.76 44.29 8.67
C ILE A 226 38.77 43.78 7.65
N THR A 227 38.43 42.65 7.03
CA THR A 227 39.09 42.19 5.82
C THR A 227 38.21 42.55 4.64
N PHE A 228 38.82 43.22 3.67
CA PHE A 228 38.17 43.74 2.48
C PHE A 228 38.39 42.82 1.29
N ILE A 229 37.35 42.74 0.47
CA ILE A 229 37.44 42.37 -0.94
C ILE A 229 36.76 43.50 -1.70
N THR A 230 37.48 44.11 -2.63
CA THR A 230 36.97 45.28 -3.38
C THR A 230 36.68 44.87 -4.81
N TYR A 231 35.47 45.10 -5.29
CA TYR A 231 35.25 45.14 -6.73
C TYR A 231 35.66 46.52 -7.24
N VAL A 232 36.68 46.56 -8.10
CA VAL A 232 37.22 47.81 -8.64
C VAL A 232 37.01 47.88 -10.14
N THR A 233 36.42 48.96 -10.60
CA THR A 233 36.28 49.28 -12.03
C THR A 233 36.91 50.65 -12.29
N SER A 234 37.57 50.82 -13.43
CA SER A 234 38.35 52.03 -13.72
C SER A 234 38.03 52.62 -15.09
N TRP A 235 38.30 53.92 -15.25
CA TRP A 235 38.14 54.62 -16.53
C TRP A 235 39.50 54.75 -17.20
N ALA A 236 39.69 53.99 -18.28
CA ALA A 236 40.90 54.04 -19.09
C ALA A 236 41.07 55.43 -19.73
N LEU A 237 42.29 55.95 -19.73
CA LEU A 237 42.61 57.18 -20.46
C LEU A 237 42.64 56.88 -21.97
N ALA A 238 41.86 57.61 -22.77
CA ALA A 238 41.67 57.37 -24.20
C ALA A 238 42.99 57.27 -25.02
N ASN A 239 44.05 57.94 -24.55
CA ASN A 239 45.37 57.97 -25.19
C ASN A 239 46.46 57.20 -24.42
N SER A 240 46.10 56.44 -23.38
CA SER A 240 47.09 55.71 -22.59
C SER A 240 47.50 54.42 -23.29
N THR A 241 48.77 54.34 -23.70
CA THR A 241 49.38 53.05 -24.03
C THR A 241 49.44 52.17 -22.76
N LYS A 242 49.54 50.84 -22.89
CA LYS A 242 49.63 49.94 -21.73
C LYS A 242 50.79 50.27 -20.77
N ASN A 243 51.76 51.09 -21.19
CA ASN A 243 52.95 51.44 -20.43
C ASN A 243 52.92 52.84 -19.77
N SER A 244 51.94 53.70 -20.06
CA SER A 244 51.86 55.01 -19.37
C SER A 244 51.40 54.85 -17.92
N THR A 245 52.11 55.48 -16.98
CA THR A 245 51.71 55.51 -15.57
C THR A 245 51.31 56.94 -15.18
N PRO A 246 50.04 57.19 -14.81
CA PRO A 246 48.93 56.25 -14.67
C PRO A 246 48.22 55.93 -15.99
N ASN A 247 47.69 54.70 -16.13
CA ASN A 247 46.97 54.23 -17.31
C ASN A 247 45.44 54.34 -17.20
N TYR A 248 44.93 54.85 -16.07
CA TYR A 248 43.53 55.16 -15.83
C TYR A 248 43.41 56.51 -15.12
N ALA A 249 42.29 57.21 -15.29
CA ALA A 249 42.08 58.53 -14.69
C ALA A 249 41.58 58.43 -13.24
N TYR A 250 40.56 57.59 -13.01
CA TYR A 250 39.94 57.35 -11.72
C TYR A 250 39.37 55.92 -11.67
N HIS A 251 39.09 55.43 -10.47
CA HIS A 251 38.48 54.14 -10.21
C HIS A 251 37.30 54.27 -9.25
N LEU A 252 36.33 53.38 -9.36
CA LEU A 252 35.22 53.19 -8.45
C LEU A 252 35.47 51.88 -7.71
N GLY A 253 35.51 51.94 -6.38
CA GLY A 253 35.70 50.81 -5.49
C GLY A 253 34.43 50.52 -4.70
N TYR A 254 34.04 49.24 -4.67
CA TYR A 254 32.99 48.70 -3.81
C TYR A 254 33.61 47.71 -2.84
N ASP A 255 33.77 48.14 -1.59
CA ASP A 255 34.36 47.32 -0.52
C ASP A 255 33.30 46.45 0.15
N MET A 256 33.57 45.15 0.14
CA MET A 256 32.80 44.17 0.89
C MET A 256 33.59 43.69 2.10
N SER A 257 32.88 43.44 3.20
CA SER A 257 33.44 42.72 4.34
C SER A 257 33.34 41.22 4.12
N VAL A 258 34.47 40.55 4.26
CA VAL A 258 34.57 39.10 4.45
C VAL A 258 33.68 38.59 5.59
N GLN A 259 33.44 39.41 6.61
CA GLN A 259 32.58 39.04 7.75
C GLN A 259 31.13 38.81 7.34
N SER A 260 30.63 39.51 6.32
CA SER A 260 29.24 39.39 5.86
C SER A 260 29.00 38.05 5.16
N ILE A 261 29.99 37.61 4.37
CA ILE A 261 30.00 36.25 3.78
C ILE A 261 30.13 35.21 4.91
N SER A 262 30.95 35.49 5.94
CA SER A 262 31.11 34.61 7.11
C SER A 262 29.83 34.45 7.92
N LYS A 263 29.05 35.52 8.11
CA LYS A 263 27.74 35.47 8.76
C LYS A 263 26.76 34.56 8.04
N HIS A 264 26.70 34.67 6.71
CA HIS A 264 25.83 33.81 5.92
C HIS A 264 26.28 32.35 5.97
N LEU A 265 27.59 32.10 5.83
CA LEU A 265 28.16 30.76 5.93
C LEU A 265 27.88 30.14 7.31
N ALA A 266 28.10 30.90 8.38
CA ALA A 266 27.78 30.52 9.75
C ALA A 266 26.29 30.21 9.94
N LYS A 267 25.39 30.98 9.33
CA LYS A 267 23.94 30.72 9.41
C LYS A 267 23.58 29.35 8.83
N ILE A 268 24.16 28.99 7.67
CA ILE A 268 23.91 27.68 7.04
C ILE A 268 24.57 26.55 7.85
N THR A 269 25.83 26.71 8.26
CA THR A 269 26.54 25.67 9.01
C THR A 269 25.97 25.48 10.41
N ASN A 270 25.55 26.53 11.12
CA ASN A 270 24.99 26.42 12.47
C ASN A 270 23.60 25.75 12.48
N ALA A 271 22.92 25.66 11.33
CA ALA A 271 21.70 24.87 11.21
C ALA A 271 21.97 23.36 11.26
N ILE A 272 23.22 22.93 11.07
CA ILE A 272 23.63 21.52 11.02
C ILE A 272 24.71 21.30 12.09
N GLU A 273 24.36 20.52 13.12
CA GLU A 273 25.25 20.31 14.27
C GLU A 273 26.63 19.76 13.85
N GLY A 274 27.69 20.42 14.28
CA GLY A 274 29.07 20.04 13.97
C GLY A 274 29.47 20.24 12.50
N ALA A 275 28.67 20.91 11.67
CA ALA A 275 29.09 21.29 10.32
C ALA A 275 30.14 22.41 10.35
N VAL A 276 31.11 22.31 9.44
CA VAL A 276 32.22 23.24 9.29
C VAL A 276 32.22 23.75 7.87
N GLY A 277 32.38 25.06 7.69
CA GLY A 277 32.40 25.67 6.37
C GLY A 277 33.42 26.79 6.32
N PHE A 278 34.24 26.83 5.27
CA PHE A 278 35.18 27.92 5.04
C PHE A 278 35.46 28.11 3.55
N ILE A 279 35.89 29.32 3.19
CA ILE A 279 36.27 29.71 1.82
C ILE A 279 37.72 30.15 1.85
N VAL A 280 38.52 29.67 0.90
CA VAL A 280 39.94 29.99 0.75
C VAL A 280 40.18 30.71 -0.58
N GLU A 281 40.97 31.76 -0.56
CA GLU A 281 41.45 32.41 -1.79
C GLU A 281 42.63 31.63 -2.36
N MET A 282 42.50 31.15 -3.59
CA MET A 282 43.45 30.20 -4.16
C MET A 282 44.84 30.80 -4.41
N GLU A 283 44.91 32.07 -4.80
CA GLU A 283 46.17 32.75 -5.08
C GLU A 283 47.01 32.97 -3.81
N THR A 284 46.36 33.31 -2.69
CA THR A 284 47.04 33.69 -1.44
C THR A 284 47.07 32.57 -0.40
N GLY A 285 46.13 31.61 -0.48
CA GLY A 285 45.92 30.58 0.52
C GLY A 285 45.26 31.07 1.82
N TYR A 286 44.77 32.31 1.86
CA TYR A 286 44.13 32.89 3.04
C TYR A 286 42.64 32.55 3.12
N ILE A 287 42.13 32.44 4.35
CA ILE A 287 40.69 32.30 4.58
C ILE A 287 39.99 33.61 4.22
N ILE A 288 38.95 33.48 3.42
CA ILE A 288 38.02 34.54 3.02
C ILE A 288 36.76 34.51 3.84
N SER A 289 36.32 33.34 4.31
CA SER A 289 35.11 33.22 5.10
C SER A 289 35.19 31.96 5.94
N SER A 290 34.63 31.99 7.15
CA SER A 290 34.55 30.84 8.04
C SER A 290 33.23 30.85 8.79
N ASN A 291 32.72 29.67 9.15
CA ASN A 291 31.58 29.52 10.04
C ASN A 291 31.83 30.05 11.46
N VAL A 292 33.09 30.26 11.84
CA VAL A 292 33.47 30.78 13.16
C VAL A 292 33.39 32.31 13.13
N LEU A 293 32.27 32.87 13.57
CA LEU A 293 32.00 34.32 13.53
C LEU A 293 33.05 35.19 14.23
N ASN A 294 33.71 34.64 15.25
CA ASN A 294 34.73 35.35 16.03
C ASN A 294 36.16 35.09 15.55
N ALA A 295 36.34 34.32 14.47
CA ALA A 295 37.67 34.06 13.93
C ALA A 295 38.28 35.35 13.39
N LYS A 296 39.45 35.71 13.92
CA LYS A 296 40.23 36.84 13.42
C LYS A 296 40.91 36.41 12.11
N ILE A 297 40.39 36.89 10.99
CA ILE A 297 40.92 36.56 9.65
C ILE A 297 42.20 37.36 9.35
N ALA A 298 42.32 38.56 9.93
CA ALA A 298 43.53 39.34 10.00
C ALA A 298 43.82 39.73 11.44
N THR A 299 45.09 39.66 11.84
CA THR A 299 45.57 40.22 13.10
C THR A 299 46.75 41.13 12.80
N TRP A 300 46.85 42.22 13.55
CA TRP A 300 47.96 43.16 13.43
C TRP A 300 48.86 42.97 14.63
N ASN A 301 50.16 42.80 14.40
CA ASN A 301 51.12 42.81 15.50
C ASN A 301 51.40 44.25 15.96
N GLU A 302 52.07 44.41 17.11
CA GLU A 302 52.42 45.74 17.66
C GLU A 302 53.29 46.59 16.70
N LYS A 303 53.94 45.96 15.71
CA LYS A 303 54.76 46.61 14.68
C LYS A 303 53.95 47.04 13.46
N GLY A 304 52.63 46.86 13.46
CA GLY A 304 51.77 47.16 12.31
C GLY A 304 51.95 46.20 11.13
N GLN A 305 52.51 45.00 11.33
CA GLN A 305 52.52 43.95 10.32
C GLN A 305 51.27 43.09 10.44
N ILE A 306 50.67 42.80 9.29
CA ILE A 306 49.49 41.96 9.17
C ILE A 306 49.87 40.48 9.14
N THR A 307 49.23 39.69 10.00
CA THR A 307 49.23 38.23 9.95
C THR A 307 47.86 37.77 9.49
N ARG A 308 47.80 37.15 8.32
CA ARG A 308 46.58 36.61 7.72
C ARG A 308 46.39 35.15 8.11
N THR A 309 45.15 34.79 8.41
CA THR A 309 44.80 33.43 8.84
C THR A 309 44.64 32.50 7.63
N THR A 310 45.27 31.35 7.69
CA THR A 310 45.14 30.26 6.71
C THR A 310 44.25 29.16 7.29
N PRO A 311 43.79 28.20 6.49
CA PRO A 311 43.07 27.02 6.98
C PRO A 311 43.81 26.23 8.07
N PHE A 312 45.13 26.35 8.15
CA PHE A 312 45.95 25.68 9.15
C PHE A 312 46.22 26.50 10.41
N THR A 313 46.10 27.82 10.34
CA THR A 313 46.40 28.72 11.48
C THR A 313 45.15 29.24 12.19
N ILE A 314 43.95 28.93 11.69
CA ILE A 314 42.69 29.27 12.35
C ILE A 314 42.61 28.62 13.75
N GLU A 315 42.00 29.32 14.70
CA GLU A 315 41.88 28.88 16.09
C GLU A 315 40.99 27.64 16.25
N ASP A 316 40.00 27.47 15.36
CA ASP A 316 39.07 26.35 15.40
C ASP A 316 39.71 25.04 14.93
N GLU A 317 39.80 24.08 15.85
CA GLU A 317 40.44 22.79 15.61
C GLU A 317 39.71 21.96 14.56
N GLN A 318 38.36 22.02 14.51
CA GLN A 318 37.60 21.25 13.53
C GLN A 318 37.88 21.73 12.10
N THR A 319 37.94 23.06 11.90
CA THR A 319 38.34 23.67 10.62
C THR A 319 39.76 23.24 10.23
N ARG A 320 40.72 23.23 11.17
CA ARG A 320 42.09 22.75 10.87
C ARG A 320 42.14 21.29 10.45
N GLN A 321 41.36 20.42 11.10
CA GLN A 321 41.32 19.00 10.76
C GLN A 321 40.72 18.77 9.38
N VAL A 322 39.60 19.43 9.06
CA VAL A 322 38.98 19.36 7.74
C VAL A 322 39.93 19.93 6.67
N ALA A 323 40.61 21.03 6.95
CA ALA A 323 41.60 21.61 6.06
C ALA A 323 42.74 20.64 5.76
N ARG A 324 43.36 20.04 6.79
CA ARG A 324 44.42 19.03 6.60
C ARG A 324 43.94 17.87 5.71
N PHE A 325 42.77 17.31 6.02
CA PHE A 325 42.20 16.23 5.22
C PHE A 325 42.02 16.63 3.73
N VAL A 326 41.50 17.82 3.45
CA VAL A 326 41.30 18.30 2.08
C VAL A 326 42.63 18.53 1.36
N TYR A 327 43.59 19.19 2.01
CA TYR A 327 44.90 19.46 1.41
C TYR A 327 45.71 18.18 1.18
N ASP A 328 45.67 17.22 2.12
CA ASP A 328 46.32 15.92 1.97
C ASP A 328 45.72 15.13 0.80
N THR A 329 44.38 15.18 0.65
CA THR A 329 43.67 14.51 -0.46
C THR A 329 44.08 15.08 -1.83
N TYR A 330 44.32 16.38 -1.93
CA TYR A 330 44.82 17.03 -3.15
C TYR A 330 46.35 17.15 -3.22
N GLN A 331 47.09 16.39 -2.41
CA GLN A 331 48.57 16.37 -2.41
C GLN A 331 49.19 17.77 -2.26
N ASN A 332 48.57 18.64 -1.45
CA ASN A 332 48.94 20.04 -1.26
C ASN A 332 48.94 20.91 -2.54
N ASN A 333 48.32 20.45 -3.63
CA ASN A 333 48.27 21.16 -4.91
C ASN A 333 46.82 21.43 -5.34
N LEU A 334 46.13 22.30 -4.60
CA LEU A 334 44.76 22.70 -4.90
C LEU A 334 44.62 23.34 -6.28
N THR A 335 45.64 24.07 -6.73
CA THR A 335 45.62 24.83 -7.99
C THR A 335 45.54 23.95 -9.25
N SER A 336 46.19 22.78 -9.24
CA SER A 336 46.16 21.86 -10.38
C SER A 336 45.20 20.68 -10.17
N GLY A 337 44.93 20.29 -8.92
CA GLY A 337 44.08 19.15 -8.60
C GLY A 337 42.58 19.41 -8.79
N VAL A 338 42.13 20.66 -8.68
CA VAL A 338 40.69 21.01 -8.74
C VAL A 338 40.42 21.91 -9.95
N LYS A 339 39.55 21.47 -10.85
CA LYS A 339 39.12 22.26 -12.01
C LYS A 339 38.22 23.42 -11.55
N CYS A 340 38.35 24.56 -12.22
CA CYS A 340 37.43 25.68 -12.02
C CYS A 340 35.97 25.26 -12.25
N ASN A 341 35.09 25.78 -11.40
CA ASN A 341 33.64 25.56 -11.37
C ASN A 341 33.24 24.08 -11.32
N SER A 342 34.05 23.24 -10.66
CA SER A 342 33.76 21.82 -10.45
C SER A 342 33.44 21.51 -8.99
N ASN A 343 32.47 20.63 -8.79
CA ASN A 343 32.11 20.08 -7.49
C ASN A 343 32.83 18.75 -7.28
N SER A 344 33.38 18.55 -6.09
CA SER A 344 33.93 17.27 -5.65
C SER A 344 33.48 16.96 -4.23
N VAL A 345 33.13 15.70 -3.99
CA VAL A 345 32.77 15.20 -2.67
C VAL A 345 33.86 14.23 -2.23
N LEU A 346 34.50 14.55 -1.12
CA LEU A 346 35.48 13.73 -0.45
C LEU A 346 34.82 13.06 0.77
N THR A 347 35.18 11.80 1.02
CA THR A 347 34.64 11.05 2.16
C THR A 347 35.78 10.75 3.13
N SER A 348 35.71 11.33 4.32
CA SER A 348 36.55 10.97 5.48
C SER A 348 35.87 9.84 6.26
N SER A 349 36.53 9.23 7.25
CA SER A 349 35.94 8.19 8.10
C SER A 349 34.70 8.68 8.86
N GLU A 350 34.69 9.95 9.27
CA GLU A 350 33.64 10.51 10.13
C GLU A 350 32.82 11.61 9.45
N ARG A 351 33.30 12.15 8.32
CA ARG A 351 32.74 13.36 7.71
C ARG A 351 32.61 13.23 6.20
N TYR A 352 31.56 13.82 5.65
CA TYR A 352 31.49 14.16 4.23
C TYR A 352 32.07 15.56 4.04
N VAL A 353 32.90 15.76 3.03
CA VAL A 353 33.52 17.05 2.70
C VAL A 353 33.20 17.39 1.26
N SER A 354 32.26 18.30 1.06
CA SER A 354 31.95 18.88 -0.24
C SER A 354 32.88 20.04 -0.52
N THR A 355 33.40 20.10 -1.74
CA THR A 355 34.36 21.10 -2.20
C THR A 355 33.92 21.66 -3.55
N HIS A 356 34.11 22.96 -3.74
CA HIS A 356 33.83 23.63 -5.00
C HIS A 356 34.87 24.73 -5.24
N ARG A 357 35.51 24.72 -6.41
CA ARG A 357 36.38 25.81 -6.82
C ARG A 357 35.59 26.80 -7.67
N TYR A 358 35.25 27.95 -7.11
CA TYR A 358 34.52 29.03 -7.79
C TYR A 358 35.48 29.96 -8.50
N CYS A 359 35.45 29.96 -9.84
CA CYS A 359 36.29 30.82 -10.68
C CYS A 359 35.44 31.71 -11.58
N THR A 360 35.81 33.00 -11.67
CA THR A 360 35.13 33.97 -12.55
C THR A 360 36.11 34.76 -13.40
N GLU A 361 35.62 35.31 -14.52
CA GLU A 361 36.39 36.24 -15.35
C GLU A 361 36.73 37.55 -14.61
N SER A 362 35.94 37.91 -13.59
CA SER A 362 36.17 39.04 -12.71
C SER A 362 37.29 38.82 -11.68
N GLY A 363 38.09 37.76 -11.81
CA GLY A 363 39.29 37.55 -10.98
C GLY A 363 39.05 36.87 -9.63
N ILE A 364 37.84 36.37 -9.37
CA ILE A 364 37.60 35.51 -8.20
C ILE A 364 38.09 34.11 -8.51
N ASP A 365 38.95 33.56 -7.65
CA ASP A 365 39.34 32.15 -7.61
C ASP A 365 39.29 31.67 -6.14
N TRP A 366 38.14 31.16 -5.75
CA TRP A 366 37.85 30.73 -4.38
C TRP A 366 37.66 29.23 -4.32
N PHE A 367 38.09 28.65 -3.21
CA PHE A 367 37.88 27.25 -2.88
C PHE A 367 36.99 27.14 -1.66
N ILE A 368 35.75 26.74 -1.92
CA ILE A 368 34.68 26.64 -0.95
C ILE A 368 34.68 25.20 -0.41
N VAL A 369 34.82 25.06 0.91
CA VAL A 369 34.83 23.79 1.62
C VAL A 369 33.67 23.75 2.59
N PHE A 370 32.89 22.68 2.55
CA PHE A 370 31.78 22.42 3.47
C PHE A 370 31.84 20.98 3.94
N SER A 371 31.95 20.79 5.25
CA SER A 371 32.09 19.47 5.86
C SER A 371 31.00 19.22 6.88
N VAL A 372 30.33 18.07 6.76
CA VAL A 372 29.26 17.64 7.66
C VAL A 372 29.59 16.27 8.26
N PRO A 373 29.36 16.04 9.56
CA PRO A 373 29.47 14.71 10.16
C PRO A 373 28.57 13.70 9.45
N GLN A 374 29.09 12.49 9.18
CA GLN A 374 28.29 11.43 8.55
C GLN A 374 27.10 11.03 9.44
N TRP A 375 27.26 11.11 10.76
CA TRP A 375 26.22 10.77 11.74
C TRP A 375 24.95 11.62 11.57
N ASN A 376 25.05 12.87 11.10
CA ASN A 376 23.85 13.69 10.89
C ASN A 376 22.90 13.10 9.85
N TYR A 377 23.44 12.39 8.85
CA TYR A 377 22.66 11.72 7.82
C TYR A 377 22.38 10.25 8.17
N LEU A 378 23.37 9.55 8.75
CA LEU A 378 23.26 8.14 9.09
C LEU A 378 22.52 7.87 10.40
N SER A 379 22.34 8.86 11.28
CA SER A 379 21.66 8.66 12.58
C SER A 379 20.22 8.17 12.41
N SER A 380 19.48 8.76 11.47
CA SER A 380 18.11 8.33 11.15
C SER A 380 18.07 6.86 10.69
N MET A 381 19.06 6.45 9.89
CA MET A 381 19.24 5.08 9.42
C MET A 381 19.61 4.13 10.57
N ALA A 382 20.55 4.53 11.43
CA ALA A 382 20.97 3.75 12.59
C ALA A 382 19.80 3.56 13.57
N ILE A 383 19.03 4.60 13.86
CA ILE A 383 17.83 4.52 14.70
C ILE A 383 16.80 3.58 14.05
N ALA A 384 16.58 3.69 12.73
CA ALA A 384 15.68 2.80 12.02
C ALA A 384 16.13 1.33 12.11
N ILE A 385 17.42 1.04 11.90
CA ILE A 385 17.99 -0.31 12.02
C ILE A 385 17.85 -0.85 13.45
N ILE A 386 18.17 -0.04 14.47
CA ILE A 386 18.02 -0.43 15.88
C ILE A 386 16.55 -0.72 16.20
N SER A 387 15.64 0.14 15.75
CA SER A 387 14.20 -0.05 15.97
C SER A 387 13.65 -1.28 15.27
N ALA A 388 14.11 -1.58 14.05
CA ALA A 388 13.76 -2.78 13.30
C ALA A 388 14.32 -4.04 13.98
N GLY A 389 15.56 -3.99 14.47
CA GLY A 389 16.17 -5.09 15.23
C GLY A 389 15.41 -5.38 16.53
N LEU A 390 15.06 -4.36 17.30
CA LEU A 390 14.29 -4.51 18.53
C LEU A 390 12.88 -5.06 18.25
N SER A 391 12.21 -4.55 17.22
CA SER A 391 10.91 -5.06 16.77
C SER A 391 11.01 -6.51 16.32
N GLY A 392 12.07 -6.87 15.60
CA GLY A 392 12.37 -8.25 15.20
C GLY A 392 12.52 -9.19 16.40
N LEU A 393 13.24 -8.78 17.44
CA LEU A 393 13.37 -9.55 18.69
C LEU A 393 12.03 -9.77 19.39
N ILE A 394 11.17 -8.75 19.44
CA ILE A 394 9.82 -8.86 20.02
C ILE A 394 8.96 -9.84 19.20
N ILE A 395 9.01 -9.76 17.87
CA ILE A 395 8.29 -10.69 16.98
C ILE A 395 8.78 -12.12 17.18
N ILE A 396 10.09 -12.34 17.29
CA ILE A 396 10.66 -13.67 17.60
C ILE A 396 10.13 -14.18 18.93
N GLY A 397 10.12 -13.35 19.99
CA GLY A 397 9.60 -13.71 21.30
C GLY A 397 8.14 -14.14 21.27
N ILE A 398 7.27 -13.35 20.64
CA ILE A 398 5.84 -13.67 20.48
C ILE A 398 5.66 -14.94 19.64
N SER A 399 6.47 -15.12 18.60
CA SER A 399 6.42 -16.27 17.72
C SER A 399 6.78 -17.58 18.42
N ILE A 400 7.79 -17.57 19.28
CA ILE A 400 8.18 -18.73 20.10
C ILE A 400 7.03 -19.09 21.06
N ILE A 401 6.43 -18.10 21.72
CA ILE A 401 5.29 -18.32 22.61
C ILE A 401 4.11 -18.95 21.84
N LEU A 402 3.76 -18.40 20.68
CA LEU A 402 2.71 -18.95 19.81
C LEU A 402 3.04 -20.36 19.33
N ALA A 403 4.28 -20.63 18.93
CA ALA A 403 4.72 -21.96 18.50
C ALA A 403 4.58 -23.00 19.62
N ILE A 404 4.93 -22.64 20.87
CA ILE A 404 4.75 -23.49 22.04
C ILE A 404 3.26 -23.76 22.28
N VAL A 405 2.42 -22.71 22.29
CA VAL A 405 0.97 -22.83 22.49
C VAL A 405 0.32 -23.72 21.42
N LEU A 406 0.66 -23.50 20.15
CA LEU A 406 0.18 -24.31 19.03
C LEU A 406 0.65 -25.76 19.13
N SER A 407 1.92 -26.00 19.48
CA SER A 407 2.46 -27.35 19.65
C SER A 407 1.73 -28.11 20.76
N VAL A 408 1.53 -27.48 21.92
CA VAL A 408 0.77 -28.09 23.03
C VAL A 408 -0.66 -28.39 22.60
N ARG A 409 -1.30 -27.45 21.90
CA ARG A 409 -2.69 -27.58 21.46
C ARG A 409 -2.88 -28.68 20.41
N ILE A 410 -1.93 -28.84 19.48
CA ILE A 410 -1.96 -29.90 18.45
C ILE A 410 -1.70 -31.27 19.08
N ILE A 411 -0.83 -31.36 20.09
CA ILE A 411 -0.36 -32.68 20.58
C ILE A 411 -1.25 -33.23 21.70
N SER A 412 -1.95 -32.37 22.45
CA SER A 412 -2.92 -32.80 23.46
C SER A 412 -3.96 -33.81 22.94
N PRO A 413 -4.65 -33.57 21.80
CA PRO A 413 -5.61 -34.53 21.29
C PRO A 413 -5.02 -35.89 20.91
N PHE A 414 -3.83 -35.90 20.29
CA PHE A 414 -3.14 -37.14 19.95
C PHE A 414 -2.81 -37.97 21.19
N ARG A 415 -2.45 -37.34 22.31
CA ARG A 415 -2.24 -38.06 23.59
C ARG A 415 -3.54 -38.69 24.10
N ASN A 416 -4.66 -37.98 24.01
CA ASN A 416 -5.96 -38.52 24.40
C ASN A 416 -6.37 -39.70 23.52
N LEU A 417 -6.08 -39.62 22.22
CA LEU A 417 -6.31 -40.71 21.27
C LEU A 417 -5.43 -41.92 21.59
N ILE A 418 -4.14 -41.73 21.87
CA ILE A 418 -3.21 -42.81 22.26
C ILE A 418 -3.69 -43.49 23.55
N SER A 419 -4.07 -42.72 24.56
CA SER A 419 -4.64 -43.28 25.81
C SER A 419 -5.93 -44.05 25.55
N SER A 420 -6.78 -43.60 24.62
CA SER A 420 -7.99 -44.34 24.23
C SER A 420 -7.67 -45.65 23.51
N PHE A 421 -6.62 -45.68 22.68
CA PHE A 421 -6.12 -46.92 22.07
C PHE A 421 -5.61 -47.91 23.11
N GLU A 422 -4.91 -47.42 24.14
CA GLU A 422 -4.41 -48.24 25.24
C GLU A 422 -5.56 -48.87 26.04
N SER A 423 -6.60 -48.10 26.38
CA SER A 423 -7.81 -48.64 27.04
C SER A 423 -8.52 -49.73 26.23
N ILE A 424 -8.57 -49.60 24.90
CA ILE A 424 -9.13 -50.65 24.01
C ILE A 424 -8.26 -51.89 24.00
N SER A 425 -6.93 -51.74 24.05
CA SER A 425 -6.02 -52.88 24.13
C SER A 425 -6.28 -53.72 25.39
N HIS A 426 -6.75 -53.09 26.47
CA HIS A 426 -7.21 -53.73 27.70
C HIS A 426 -8.68 -54.18 27.67
N MET A 427 -9.34 -54.13 26.51
CA MET A 427 -10.75 -54.48 26.29
C MET A 427 -11.77 -53.76 27.20
N ASP A 428 -11.40 -52.62 27.81
CA ASP A 428 -12.31 -51.77 28.58
C ASP A 428 -13.14 -50.89 27.63
N LEU A 429 -14.12 -51.54 26.99
CA LEU A 429 -14.96 -50.91 25.97
C LEU A 429 -16.07 -50.03 26.58
N GLU A 430 -16.34 -50.14 27.88
CA GLU A 430 -17.47 -49.47 28.53
C GLU A 430 -17.09 -48.08 29.06
N ASN A 431 -15.83 -47.86 29.44
CA ASN A 431 -15.36 -46.59 30.00
C ASN A 431 -14.78 -45.59 29.00
N VAL A 432 -14.87 -45.84 27.69
CA VAL A 432 -14.40 -44.88 26.67
C VAL A 432 -15.35 -43.69 26.60
N GLN A 433 -15.16 -42.70 27.47
CA GLN A 433 -15.88 -41.43 27.46
C GLN A 433 -15.67 -40.76 26.10
N LEU A 434 -16.78 -40.28 25.53
CA LEU A 434 -16.81 -39.63 24.22
C LEU A 434 -15.71 -38.56 24.14
N LEU A 435 -14.70 -38.81 23.30
CA LEU A 435 -13.60 -37.90 23.06
C LEU A 435 -14.16 -36.50 22.82
N THR A 436 -13.71 -35.53 23.64
CA THR A 436 -14.02 -34.12 23.45
C THR A 436 -13.78 -33.75 21.99
N LYS A 437 -14.80 -33.16 21.33
CA LYS A 437 -14.75 -32.80 19.91
C LYS A 437 -13.44 -32.07 19.59
N SER A 438 -12.59 -32.72 18.79
CA SER A 438 -11.41 -32.04 18.27
C SER A 438 -11.82 -30.91 17.31
N ARG A 439 -10.98 -29.88 17.21
CA ARG A 439 -11.13 -28.79 16.23
C ARG A 439 -10.49 -29.12 14.88
N PHE A 440 -9.68 -30.17 14.80
CA PHE A 440 -9.05 -30.60 13.55
C PHE A 440 -9.96 -31.59 12.84
N ALA A 441 -10.31 -31.29 11.59
CA ALA A 441 -11.22 -32.12 10.80
C ALA A 441 -10.62 -33.52 10.55
N GLU A 442 -9.31 -33.60 10.35
CA GLU A 442 -8.56 -34.84 10.15
C GLU A 442 -8.57 -35.70 11.42
N GLU A 443 -8.42 -35.07 12.57
CA GLU A 443 -8.48 -35.77 13.85
C GLU A 443 -9.92 -36.18 14.16
N GLN A 444 -10.91 -35.34 13.87
CA GLN A 444 -12.32 -35.68 14.02
C GLN A 444 -12.68 -36.86 13.10
N GLN A 445 -12.12 -36.91 11.89
CA GLN A 445 -12.26 -38.03 10.98
C GLN A 445 -11.61 -39.30 11.57
N LEU A 446 -10.40 -39.20 12.11
CA LEU A 446 -9.72 -40.31 12.78
C LEU A 446 -10.51 -40.81 13.99
N GLN A 447 -10.99 -39.91 14.85
CA GLN A 447 -11.87 -40.20 15.98
C GLN A 447 -13.17 -40.85 15.51
N SER A 448 -13.76 -40.40 14.40
CA SER A 448 -15.00 -40.99 13.85
C SER A 448 -14.78 -42.41 13.33
N HIS A 449 -13.67 -42.66 12.63
CA HIS A 449 -13.30 -44.00 12.17
C HIS A 449 -13.00 -44.91 13.36
N PHE A 450 -12.33 -44.38 14.38
CA PHE A 450 -12.05 -45.08 15.62
C PHE A 450 -13.33 -45.44 16.38
N LEU A 451 -14.28 -44.50 16.53
CA LEU A 451 -15.58 -44.76 17.13
C LEU A 451 -16.40 -45.76 16.31
N SER A 452 -16.33 -45.69 14.98
CA SER A 452 -16.98 -46.68 14.11
C SER A 452 -16.36 -48.08 14.29
N MET A 453 -15.04 -48.18 14.46
CA MET A 453 -14.35 -49.44 14.76
C MET A 453 -14.76 -49.97 16.13
N LEU A 454 -14.81 -49.11 17.16
CA LEU A 454 -15.23 -49.47 18.51
C LEU A 454 -16.69 -49.93 18.55
N SER A 455 -17.58 -49.25 17.82
CA SER A 455 -18.98 -49.65 17.66
C SER A 455 -19.09 -51.03 17.02
N ARG A 456 -18.25 -51.32 16.01
CA ARG A 456 -18.20 -52.66 15.38
C ARG A 456 -17.64 -53.71 16.34
N MET A 457 -16.58 -53.43 17.09
CA MET A 457 -16.07 -54.35 18.11
C MET A 457 -17.08 -54.61 19.23
N LYS A 458 -17.85 -53.61 19.67
CA LYS A 458 -18.95 -53.78 20.62
C LYS A 458 -20.05 -54.69 20.06
N GLN A 459 -20.42 -54.48 18.80
CA GLN A 459 -21.37 -55.36 18.11
C GLN A 459 -20.84 -56.80 18.01
N TYR A 460 -19.57 -57.00 17.63
CA TYR A 460 -18.96 -58.34 17.63
C TYR A 460 -18.94 -59.00 19.02
N ARG A 461 -18.68 -58.24 20.09
CA ARG A 461 -18.78 -58.74 21.47
C ARG A 461 -20.21 -59.17 21.84
N SER A 462 -21.23 -58.47 21.33
CA SER A 462 -22.64 -58.83 21.56
C SER A 462 -23.11 -60.10 20.83
N PHE A 463 -22.35 -60.58 19.83
CA PHE A 463 -22.62 -61.82 19.11
C PHE A 463 -21.86 -63.04 19.68
N LEU A 464 -20.98 -62.84 20.66
CA LEU A 464 -20.31 -63.91 21.38
C LEU A 464 -21.15 -64.24 22.64
N PRO A 465 -21.71 -65.46 22.76
CA PRO A 465 -22.39 -65.90 23.97
C PRO A 465 -21.50 -65.69 25.19
N SER A 466 -22.03 -65.10 26.26
CA SER A 466 -21.26 -64.72 27.46
C SER A 466 -20.46 -65.86 28.09
N HIS A 467 -20.81 -67.12 27.83
CA HIS A 467 -20.07 -68.29 28.31
C HIS A 467 -18.77 -68.59 27.54
N LEU A 468 -18.66 -68.22 26.25
CA LEU A 468 -17.41 -68.38 25.47
C LEU A 468 -16.40 -67.28 25.77
N LEU A 469 -16.87 -66.08 26.14
CA LEU A 469 -16.01 -65.00 26.61
C LEU A 469 -15.42 -65.31 27.99
N VAL A 470 -16.17 -65.93 28.90
CA VAL A 470 -15.68 -66.39 30.20
C VAL A 470 -14.73 -67.59 30.09
N GLU A 471 -14.76 -68.36 28.99
CA GLU A 471 -13.81 -69.45 28.72
C GLU A 471 -12.52 -68.96 28.04
N LEU A 472 -12.58 -67.88 27.24
CA LEU A 472 -11.40 -67.17 26.72
C LEU A 472 -10.73 -66.26 27.77
N GLU A 473 -11.53 -65.65 28.66
CA GLU A 473 -11.09 -64.84 29.81
C GLU A 473 -10.93 -65.70 31.08
N GLY A 474 -11.22 -67.00 31.00
CA GLY A 474 -11.03 -67.98 32.06
C GLY A 474 -9.55 -68.10 32.42
N PRO A 475 -9.22 -68.26 33.71
CA PRO A 475 -7.94 -67.85 34.27
C PRO A 475 -6.76 -68.66 33.70
N ARG A 476 -6.10 -68.15 32.66
CA ARG A 476 -4.70 -68.46 32.37
C ARG A 476 -3.84 -67.75 33.42
N GLY A 477 -3.72 -68.39 34.57
CA GLY A 477 -2.72 -68.04 35.60
C GLY A 477 -3.35 -67.73 36.95
N GLY A 478 -3.90 -68.73 37.61
CA GLY A 478 -4.42 -68.55 38.96
C GLY A 478 -4.73 -69.83 39.74
N THR A 479 -3.88 -70.86 39.69
CA THR A 479 -3.87 -71.92 40.71
C THR A 479 -2.41 -72.38 40.87
N THR A 480 -1.78 -72.44 42.04
CA THR A 480 -2.26 -72.47 43.43
C THR A 480 -1.00 -72.57 44.31
N THR A 481 -0.87 -71.75 45.35
CA THR A 481 -0.02 -72.05 46.52
C THR A 481 -0.79 -71.72 47.79
N ALA A 482 -1.51 -72.72 48.30
CA ALA A 482 -1.83 -72.97 49.71
C ALA A 482 -2.89 -74.10 49.72
N ALA A 483 -2.82 -75.19 50.46
CA ALA A 483 -1.85 -75.75 51.38
C ALA A 483 -2.23 -77.24 51.51
N GLY A 484 -1.26 -78.15 51.71
CA GLY A 484 -1.58 -79.57 51.90
C GLY A 484 -0.36 -80.43 52.18
N THR A 485 -0.07 -80.59 53.47
CA THR A 485 1.02 -81.37 54.08
C THR A 485 1.07 -82.85 53.65
N LYS A 486 2.28 -83.43 53.69
CA LYS A 486 2.59 -84.89 53.77
C LYS A 486 2.47 -85.76 52.50
N SER A 487 3.34 -86.79 52.53
CA SER A 487 3.27 -88.13 51.91
C SER A 487 3.30 -88.21 50.38
N SER A 488 4.45 -88.64 49.84
CA SER A 488 4.67 -90.00 49.28
C SER A 488 4.17 -90.15 47.84
N SER A 489 4.79 -90.84 46.90
CA SER A 489 6.08 -91.52 46.80
C SER A 489 6.13 -92.05 45.37
N THR A 490 7.27 -91.91 44.72
CA THR A 490 7.88 -92.90 43.81
C THR A 490 7.29 -93.16 42.42
N SER A 491 8.26 -93.29 41.50
CA SER A 491 8.32 -94.16 40.31
C SER A 491 7.73 -93.62 39.00
N SER A 492 8.30 -93.83 37.81
CA SER A 492 9.68 -94.07 37.33
C SER A 492 9.55 -94.39 35.83
N GLY A 493 10.49 -93.89 35.03
CA GLY A 493 10.85 -94.44 33.72
C GLY A 493 9.94 -94.02 32.55
N LEU A 494 10.39 -94.01 31.30
CA LEU A 494 11.67 -94.38 30.70
C LEU A 494 11.55 -94.00 29.21
N ARG A 495 12.67 -93.59 28.60
CA ARG A 495 13.00 -93.67 27.14
C ARG A 495 12.20 -92.83 26.14
N GLN A 496 12.69 -92.54 24.94
CA GLN A 496 14.00 -92.31 24.30
C GLN A 496 13.69 -92.14 22.80
N SER A 497 14.62 -91.55 22.05
CA SER A 497 14.79 -91.66 20.58
C SER A 497 13.86 -90.75 19.74
N LYS A 498 14.26 -90.16 18.61
CA LYS A 498 15.55 -89.88 17.92
C LYS A 498 15.19 -89.12 16.63
N ASP A 499 16.20 -88.68 15.89
CA ASP A 499 16.21 -88.16 14.50
C ASP A 499 15.92 -86.64 14.41
N GLU A 500 16.90 -85.73 14.31
CA GLU A 500 18.07 -85.62 13.41
C GLU A 500 17.63 -85.51 11.94
N SER A 501 17.68 -84.33 11.33
CA SER A 501 18.77 -83.89 10.43
C SER A 501 18.13 -82.83 9.47
N THR A 502 18.76 -81.86 8.81
CA THR A 502 20.09 -81.24 8.78
C THR A 502 20.04 -80.09 7.75
N LEU A 503 20.96 -79.13 7.91
CA LEU A 503 21.68 -78.36 6.87
C LEU A 503 21.05 -77.13 6.17
N ARG A 504 21.73 -75.99 6.46
CA ARG A 504 22.33 -74.97 5.54
C ARG A 504 21.38 -74.05 4.77
N ARG A 505 21.68 -72.77 4.48
CA ARG A 505 22.83 -71.85 4.58
C ARG A 505 22.21 -70.42 4.36
N SER A 506 22.65 -69.37 5.06
CA SER A 506 23.57 -68.30 4.57
C SER A 506 23.10 -67.60 3.28
N MET A 507 23.06 -66.27 3.08
CA MET A 507 23.54 -65.07 3.78
C MET A 507 22.88 -63.84 3.09
N ASN A 508 22.78 -62.73 3.82
CA ASN A 508 22.83 -61.30 3.43
C ASN A 508 22.30 -60.82 2.06
N ASP A 509 21.36 -59.87 2.07
CA ASP A 509 21.59 -58.46 1.68
C ASP A 509 20.32 -57.61 1.86
N ALA A 510 20.49 -56.36 2.29
CA ALA A 510 19.47 -55.30 2.30
C ALA A 510 19.40 -54.61 0.90
N PRO A 511 18.63 -53.52 0.63
CA PRO A 511 17.53 -52.85 1.33
C PRO A 511 16.32 -52.47 0.40
N SER A 512 15.37 -51.70 0.95
CA SER A 512 14.42 -50.77 0.28
C SER A 512 13.13 -51.33 -0.37
N VAL A 513 11.99 -50.91 0.19
CA VAL A 513 10.65 -51.06 -0.43
C VAL A 513 10.12 -49.67 -0.71
N SER A 514 10.00 -49.34 -1.99
CA SER A 514 9.14 -48.29 -2.53
C SER A 514 8.05 -48.99 -3.35
N THR A 515 6.80 -48.80 -2.98
CA THR A 515 5.65 -49.35 -3.71
C THR A 515 4.99 -48.26 -4.53
N SER A 516 5.26 -48.29 -5.83
CA SER A 516 4.40 -47.76 -6.87
C SER A 516 3.41 -48.85 -7.25
N ILE A 517 2.11 -48.52 -7.36
CA ILE A 517 1.11 -49.39 -7.99
C ILE A 517 0.40 -48.55 -9.05
N GLN A 518 0.73 -48.86 -10.31
CA GLN A 518 -0.04 -48.50 -11.48
C GLN A 518 -1.11 -49.58 -11.76
N ALA A 519 -2.29 -49.07 -12.11
CA ALA A 519 -3.23 -49.54 -13.14
C ALA A 519 -3.36 -51.05 -13.44
N PHE A 520 -4.59 -51.55 -13.27
CA PHE A 520 -5.21 -52.49 -14.21
C PHE A 520 -6.67 -52.07 -14.44
N GLY A 521 -7.03 -51.95 -15.72
CA GLY A 521 -8.39 -51.70 -16.16
C GLY A 521 -9.24 -52.97 -16.13
N SER A 522 -10.56 -52.80 -16.21
CA SER A 522 -11.44 -53.81 -16.76
C SER A 522 -12.58 -53.13 -17.51
N SER A 523 -12.62 -53.44 -18.80
CA SER A 523 -13.75 -53.29 -19.70
C SER A 523 -14.93 -54.11 -19.19
N PHE A 524 -16.16 -53.64 -19.38
CA PHE A 524 -17.26 -54.56 -19.74
C PHE A 524 -18.32 -53.82 -20.56
N SER A 525 -18.57 -54.40 -21.72
CA SER A 525 -19.57 -54.06 -22.73
C SER A 525 -20.90 -54.75 -22.45
N ASP A 526 -21.95 -54.19 -23.07
CA ASP A 526 -23.31 -54.71 -23.19
C ASP A 526 -23.40 -56.19 -23.58
N THR A 527 -24.42 -56.90 -23.06
CA THR A 527 -25.54 -57.43 -23.87
C THR A 527 -26.55 -58.22 -23.03
N ALA A 528 -27.79 -58.19 -23.51
CA ALA A 528 -29.03 -58.61 -22.88
C ALA A 528 -29.24 -60.12 -22.72
N SER A 529 -30.14 -60.52 -21.80
CA SER A 529 -31.19 -61.53 -22.05
C SER A 529 -32.20 -61.59 -20.89
N ALA A 530 -33.34 -62.18 -21.19
CA ALA A 530 -34.65 -61.94 -20.60
C ALA A 530 -35.04 -62.87 -19.44
N GLN A 531 -36.25 -62.59 -18.92
CA GLN A 531 -37.19 -63.45 -18.18
C GLN A 531 -37.08 -63.53 -16.65
N GLY A 532 -38.19 -63.14 -16.02
CA GLY A 532 -38.88 -64.01 -15.07
C GLY A 532 -39.14 -63.45 -13.67
N ASP A 533 -40.32 -62.85 -13.52
CA ASP A 533 -41.24 -62.89 -12.37
C ASP A 533 -40.75 -62.60 -10.94
N GLY A 534 -41.48 -61.68 -10.30
CA GLY A 534 -42.12 -62.01 -9.02
C GLY A 534 -41.79 -61.12 -7.82
N ASN A 535 -42.77 -60.26 -7.50
CA ASN A 535 -43.15 -59.77 -6.17
C ASN A 535 -42.48 -58.52 -5.58
N HIS A 536 -43.32 -57.47 -5.57
CA HIS A 536 -43.56 -56.53 -4.47
C HIS A 536 -42.71 -56.72 -3.21
N LEU A 537 -41.94 -55.68 -2.83
CA LEU A 537 -42.05 -55.06 -1.50
C LEU A 537 -41.25 -53.73 -1.46
N SER A 538 -41.96 -52.65 -1.12
CA SER A 538 -41.50 -51.38 -0.53
C SER A 538 -40.09 -50.89 -0.84
N GLN A 539 -40.01 -49.91 -1.76
CA GLN A 539 -38.87 -49.02 -1.95
C GLN A 539 -38.54 -48.28 -0.65
N SER A 540 -37.56 -48.80 0.09
CA SER A 540 -36.81 -48.06 1.09
C SER A 540 -35.99 -46.98 0.38
N HIS A 541 -36.30 -45.71 0.68
CA HIS A 541 -35.56 -44.54 0.23
C HIS A 541 -34.08 -44.64 0.61
N GLN A 542 -33.26 -45.16 -0.30
CA GLN A 542 -31.83 -44.90 -0.26
C GLN A 542 -31.62 -43.39 -0.48
N PRO A 543 -30.82 -42.72 0.37
CA PRO A 543 -30.52 -41.31 0.16
C PRO A 543 -29.76 -41.16 -1.17
N LYS A 544 -30.46 -40.64 -2.19
CA LYS A 544 -29.89 -40.22 -3.48
C LYS A 544 -28.58 -39.50 -3.20
N ALA A 545 -27.48 -40.02 -3.76
CA ALA A 545 -26.15 -39.43 -3.69
C ALA A 545 -26.22 -37.92 -4.01
N ARG A 546 -26.00 -37.08 -2.99
CA ARG A 546 -26.16 -35.61 -3.04
C ARG A 546 -25.11 -34.88 -3.87
N PHE A 547 -24.23 -35.61 -4.56
CA PHE A 547 -23.16 -35.06 -5.40
C PHE A 547 -23.05 -35.84 -6.71
N LYS A 548 -24.04 -35.71 -7.59
CA LYS A 548 -23.87 -36.14 -8.97
C LYS A 548 -22.88 -35.18 -9.64
N LEU A 549 -21.77 -35.72 -10.11
CA LEU A 549 -20.67 -34.97 -10.75
C LEU A 549 -20.96 -34.54 -12.20
N TYR A 550 -22.19 -34.76 -12.68
CA TYR A 550 -22.57 -34.59 -14.08
C TYR A 550 -23.47 -33.36 -14.26
N LEU A 551 -23.44 -32.80 -15.46
CA LEU A 551 -24.32 -31.73 -15.91
C LEU A 551 -25.73 -32.30 -16.13
N GLU A 552 -26.76 -31.73 -15.50
CA GLU A 552 -28.15 -32.18 -15.64
C GLU A 552 -29.06 -31.07 -16.16
N LYS A 553 -30.02 -31.43 -17.03
CA LYS A 553 -31.04 -30.49 -17.52
C LYS A 553 -32.10 -30.32 -16.44
N ARG A 554 -32.37 -29.08 -16.04
CA ARG A 554 -33.32 -28.71 -14.99
C ARG A 554 -34.10 -27.46 -15.35
N ALA A 555 -35.36 -27.42 -14.94
CA ALA A 555 -36.14 -26.19 -14.92
C ALA A 555 -35.63 -25.29 -13.78
N VAL A 556 -35.10 -24.12 -14.12
CA VAL A 556 -34.50 -23.19 -13.15
C VAL A 556 -35.25 -21.87 -13.22
N SER A 557 -35.65 -21.35 -12.06
CA SER A 557 -36.02 -19.94 -11.93
C SER A 557 -34.76 -19.18 -11.54
N ALA A 558 -34.39 -18.19 -12.32
CA ALA A 558 -33.26 -17.34 -12.04
C ALA A 558 -33.74 -15.90 -11.86
N LEU A 559 -33.10 -15.20 -10.93
CA LEU A 559 -33.22 -13.75 -10.80
C LEU A 559 -31.85 -13.11 -10.99
N CYS A 560 -31.82 -11.90 -11.53
CA CYS A 560 -30.62 -11.10 -11.72
C CYS A 560 -30.85 -9.72 -11.13
N VAL A 561 -29.98 -9.34 -10.20
CA VAL A 561 -30.00 -8.05 -9.50
C VAL A 561 -28.91 -7.18 -10.08
N HIS A 562 -29.28 -6.08 -10.71
CA HIS A 562 -28.36 -5.13 -11.30
C HIS A 562 -28.23 -3.87 -10.44
N LEU A 563 -26.99 -3.48 -10.16
CA LEU A 563 -26.64 -2.29 -9.40
C LEU A 563 -26.37 -1.13 -10.36
N GLU A 564 -27.41 -0.33 -10.65
CA GLU A 564 -27.26 0.88 -11.45
C GLU A 564 -26.50 1.94 -10.64
N GLY A 565 -25.48 2.55 -11.24
CA GLY A 565 -24.60 3.51 -10.58
C GLY A 565 -23.27 2.93 -10.07
N LEU A 566 -22.99 1.63 -10.25
CA LEU A 566 -21.72 1.04 -9.81
C LEU A 566 -20.48 1.72 -10.42
N ASN A 567 -20.56 2.16 -11.68
CA ASN A 567 -19.46 2.91 -12.31
C ASN A 567 -19.21 4.25 -11.60
N TYR A 568 -20.27 4.90 -11.11
CA TYR A 568 -20.15 6.11 -10.30
C TYR A 568 -19.45 5.77 -8.97
N TRP A 569 -19.82 4.66 -8.33
CA TRP A 569 -19.17 4.19 -7.10
C TRP A 569 -17.67 4.01 -7.27
N LEU A 570 -17.26 3.28 -8.31
CA LEU A 570 -15.85 2.97 -8.58
C LEU A 570 -15.01 4.21 -8.95
N THR A 571 -15.64 5.29 -9.41
CA THR A 571 -14.94 6.50 -9.86
C THR A 571 -14.93 7.61 -8.81
N HIS A 572 -15.93 7.70 -7.94
CA HIS A 572 -16.13 8.81 -7.01
C HIS A 572 -15.93 8.44 -5.54
N PHE A 573 -16.00 7.15 -5.17
CA PHE A 573 -15.81 6.70 -3.80
C PHE A 573 -14.43 6.07 -3.60
N ASN A 574 -13.95 6.06 -2.35
CA ASN A 574 -12.72 5.38 -2.01
C ASN A 574 -12.89 3.85 -2.11
N GLU A 575 -11.83 3.12 -2.45
CA GLU A 575 -11.81 1.66 -2.57
C GLU A 575 -12.41 0.96 -1.33
N HIS A 576 -12.08 1.46 -0.13
CA HIS A 576 -12.63 0.94 1.12
C HIS A 576 -14.15 1.16 1.24
N GLU A 577 -14.64 2.35 0.86
CA GLU A 577 -16.08 2.68 0.89
C GLU A 577 -16.85 1.80 -0.10
N VAL A 578 -16.31 1.59 -1.31
CA VAL A 578 -16.91 0.71 -2.32
C VAL A 578 -16.99 -0.73 -1.82
N VAL A 579 -15.92 -1.24 -1.19
CA VAL A 579 -15.92 -2.60 -0.61
C VAL A 579 -16.97 -2.73 0.48
N GLN A 580 -17.15 -1.71 1.33
CA GLN A 580 -18.16 -1.72 2.38
C GLN A 580 -19.59 -1.70 1.81
N LEU A 581 -19.87 -0.84 0.83
CA LEU A 581 -21.17 -0.79 0.15
C LEU A 581 -21.50 -2.12 -0.54
N LEU A 582 -20.55 -2.69 -1.28
CA LEU A 582 -20.73 -3.99 -1.94
C LEU A 582 -20.90 -5.13 -0.93
N SER A 583 -20.17 -5.09 0.20
CA SER A 583 -20.32 -6.07 1.27
C SER A 583 -21.75 -6.06 1.84
N ASP A 584 -22.34 -4.88 2.03
CA ASP A 584 -23.72 -4.75 2.48
C ASP A 584 -24.71 -5.35 1.49
N VAL A 585 -24.51 -5.09 0.18
CA VAL A 585 -25.34 -5.67 -0.88
C VAL A 585 -25.21 -7.20 -0.90
N PHE A 586 -23.99 -7.74 -0.81
CA PHE A 586 -23.76 -9.19 -0.78
C PHE A 586 -24.30 -9.85 0.49
N GLU A 587 -24.22 -9.18 1.64
CA GLU A 587 -24.79 -9.66 2.89
C GLU A 587 -26.33 -9.77 2.79
N GLN A 588 -27.00 -8.72 2.31
CA GLN A 588 -28.45 -8.77 2.13
C GLN A 588 -28.87 -9.81 1.10
N SER A 589 -28.16 -9.89 -0.02
CA SER A 589 -28.41 -10.90 -1.06
C SER A 589 -28.21 -12.32 -0.53
N GLY A 590 -27.12 -12.58 0.19
CA GLY A 590 -26.83 -13.86 0.83
C GLY A 590 -27.85 -14.23 1.92
N ASN A 591 -28.34 -13.24 2.68
CA ASN A 591 -29.40 -13.45 3.67
C ASN A 591 -30.72 -13.85 3.00
N VAL A 592 -31.11 -13.19 1.91
CA VAL A 592 -32.32 -13.55 1.17
C VAL A 592 -32.18 -14.94 0.54
N CYS A 593 -31.04 -15.24 -0.11
CA CYS A 593 -30.77 -16.56 -0.67
C CYS A 593 -30.89 -17.69 0.35
N ARG A 594 -30.33 -17.51 1.55
CA ARG A 594 -30.40 -18.51 2.62
C ARG A 594 -31.83 -18.77 3.07
N VAL A 595 -32.65 -17.73 3.20
CA VAL A 595 -34.06 -17.84 3.61
C VAL A 595 -34.91 -18.47 2.51
N SER A 596 -34.69 -18.09 1.25
CA SER A 596 -35.46 -18.59 0.11
C SER A 596 -34.94 -19.90 -0.49
N SER A 597 -33.86 -20.46 0.06
CA SER A 597 -33.13 -21.62 -0.48
C SER A 597 -32.57 -21.40 -1.90
N GLY A 598 -32.29 -20.15 -2.27
CA GLY A 598 -31.62 -19.81 -3.52
C GLY A 598 -30.12 -20.11 -3.50
N LEU A 599 -29.57 -20.45 -4.66
CA LEU A 599 -28.12 -20.50 -4.89
C LEU A 599 -27.66 -19.12 -5.38
N LEU A 600 -26.78 -18.48 -4.60
CA LEU A 600 -26.11 -17.26 -5.03
C LEU A 600 -25.06 -17.57 -6.10
N GLY A 601 -25.19 -16.94 -7.27
CA GLY A 601 -24.28 -17.06 -8.41
C GLY A 601 -23.08 -16.13 -8.31
N THR A 602 -22.32 -16.04 -9.41
CA THR A 602 -21.20 -15.10 -9.55
C THR A 602 -21.69 -13.67 -9.70
N PHE A 603 -20.90 -12.71 -9.21
CA PHE A 603 -21.10 -11.28 -9.43
C PHE A 603 -20.29 -10.85 -10.65
N GLU A 604 -20.96 -10.40 -11.70
CA GLU A 604 -20.34 -10.05 -12.98
C GLU A 604 -20.94 -8.74 -13.50
N ASN A 605 -20.10 -7.78 -13.90
CA ASN A 605 -20.51 -6.51 -14.51
C ASN A 605 -21.59 -5.72 -13.73
N GLY A 606 -21.51 -5.74 -12.39
CA GLY A 606 -22.50 -5.06 -11.55
C GLY A 606 -23.84 -5.80 -11.41
N SER A 607 -23.91 -7.04 -11.88
CA SER A 607 -25.07 -7.91 -11.80
C SER A 607 -24.80 -9.13 -10.93
N LEU A 608 -25.78 -9.52 -10.14
CA LEU A 608 -25.75 -10.67 -9.24
C LEU A 608 -26.88 -11.63 -9.58
N ALA A 609 -26.53 -12.84 -10.01
CA ALA A 609 -27.51 -13.88 -10.32
C ALA A 609 -27.84 -14.73 -9.10
N ILE A 610 -29.10 -15.12 -8.92
CA ILE A 610 -29.55 -16.07 -7.90
C ILE A 610 -30.44 -17.12 -8.58
N TYR A 611 -30.15 -18.39 -8.35
CA TYR A 611 -30.80 -19.52 -9.01
C TYR A 611 -31.61 -20.36 -8.02
N PHE A 612 -32.82 -20.74 -8.41
CA PHE A 612 -33.71 -21.63 -7.66
C PHE A 612 -33.91 -22.91 -8.44
N ASN A 613 -34.01 -24.03 -7.72
CA ASN A 613 -34.11 -25.37 -8.31
C ASN A 613 -32.89 -25.84 -9.15
N ALA A 614 -31.74 -25.14 -9.03
CA ALA A 614 -30.53 -25.52 -9.76
C ALA A 614 -29.76 -26.67 -9.08
N THR A 615 -29.58 -26.62 -7.75
CA THR A 615 -28.77 -27.58 -6.98
C THR A 615 -29.58 -28.71 -6.37
N SER A 616 -30.73 -28.38 -5.79
CA SER A 616 -31.68 -29.34 -5.21
C SER A 616 -33.06 -29.13 -5.82
N ASP A 617 -33.81 -30.22 -5.94
CA ASP A 617 -35.21 -30.17 -6.35
C ASP A 617 -36.00 -29.35 -5.30
N GLN A 618 -36.61 -28.25 -5.72
CA GLN A 618 -37.38 -27.34 -4.89
C GLN A 618 -38.80 -27.24 -5.43
N SER A 619 -39.79 -27.55 -4.59
CA SER A 619 -41.18 -27.22 -4.91
C SER A 619 -41.39 -25.70 -4.87
N ASN A 620 -42.23 -25.22 -5.78
CA ASN A 620 -42.65 -23.82 -5.93
C ASN A 620 -41.45 -22.86 -5.97
N HIS A 621 -40.46 -23.21 -6.78
CA HIS A 621 -39.25 -22.42 -6.91
C HIS A 621 -39.51 -21.09 -7.65
N GLU A 622 -40.58 -21.04 -8.43
CA GLU A 622 -41.11 -19.85 -9.10
C GLU A 622 -41.59 -18.81 -8.08
N ASP A 623 -42.47 -19.19 -7.15
CA ASP A 623 -42.96 -18.29 -6.08
C ASP A 623 -41.83 -17.82 -5.17
N LYS A 624 -40.89 -18.71 -4.86
CA LYS A 624 -39.69 -18.38 -4.06
C LYS A 624 -38.82 -17.36 -4.77
N ALA A 625 -38.65 -17.47 -6.09
CA ALA A 625 -37.87 -16.52 -6.87
C ALA A 625 -38.52 -15.12 -6.84
N ILE A 626 -39.83 -15.02 -7.04
CA ILE A 626 -40.55 -13.73 -6.99
C ILE A 626 -40.53 -13.15 -5.56
N SER A 627 -40.82 -13.97 -4.54
CA SER A 627 -40.75 -13.55 -3.14
C SER A 627 -39.36 -13.05 -2.76
N ALA A 628 -38.31 -13.70 -3.27
CA ALA A 628 -36.93 -13.27 -3.09
C ALA A 628 -36.64 -11.93 -3.77
N CYS A 629 -37.16 -11.69 -4.99
CA CYS A 629 -37.01 -10.40 -5.67
C CYS A 629 -37.57 -9.24 -4.83
N ILE A 630 -38.81 -9.39 -4.34
CA ILE A 630 -39.49 -8.37 -3.52
C ILE A 630 -38.74 -8.16 -2.21
N THR A 631 -38.42 -9.24 -1.50
CA THR A 631 -37.74 -9.18 -0.20
C THR A 631 -36.35 -8.55 -0.33
N LEU A 632 -35.62 -8.87 -1.40
CA LEU A 632 -34.29 -8.35 -1.63
C LEU A 632 -34.32 -6.86 -1.96
N LEU A 633 -35.20 -6.44 -2.85
CA LEU A 633 -35.35 -5.02 -3.19
C LEU A 633 -35.69 -4.20 -1.94
N HIS A 634 -36.66 -4.66 -1.14
CA HIS A 634 -37.06 -4.00 0.10
C HIS A 634 -35.91 -3.91 1.11
N LYS A 635 -35.15 -5.00 1.31
CA LYS A 635 -33.99 -4.99 2.21
C LYS A 635 -32.88 -4.06 1.74
N LEU A 636 -32.60 -4.00 0.45
CA LEU A 636 -31.59 -3.10 -0.11
C LEU A 636 -32.02 -1.63 0.00
N GLN A 637 -33.29 -1.32 -0.23
CA GLN A 637 -33.85 0.01 0.02
C GLN A 637 -33.74 0.38 1.51
N LEU A 638 -34.11 -0.52 2.42
CA LEU A 638 -33.98 -0.28 3.86
C LEU A 638 -32.52 0.02 4.26
N VAL A 639 -31.55 -0.74 3.74
CA VAL A 639 -30.12 -0.49 4.00
C VAL A 639 -29.66 0.86 3.43
N LYS A 640 -30.12 1.22 2.22
CA LYS A 640 -29.87 2.53 1.61
C LYS A 640 -30.41 3.67 2.48
N ASP A 641 -31.62 3.53 3.02
CA ASP A 641 -32.29 4.62 3.74
C ASP A 641 -31.87 4.73 5.21
N THR A 642 -31.43 3.63 5.82
CA THR A 642 -31.01 3.60 7.23
C THR A 642 -29.50 3.63 7.38
N LYS A 643 -28.83 2.55 6.97
CA LYS A 643 -27.40 2.32 7.24
C LYS A 643 -26.53 3.31 6.48
N TRP A 644 -26.73 3.45 5.16
CA TRP A 644 -25.87 4.31 4.34
C TRP A 644 -26.09 5.80 4.62
N LYS A 645 -27.33 6.18 4.96
CA LYS A 645 -27.66 7.55 5.37
C LYS A 645 -26.90 8.01 6.61
N HIS A 646 -26.65 7.11 7.56
CA HIS A 646 -25.93 7.44 8.80
C HIS A 646 -24.40 7.30 8.69
N GLN A 647 -23.91 6.49 7.75
CA GLN A 647 -22.48 6.20 7.61
C GLN A 647 -21.73 7.16 6.69
N MET A 648 -22.43 7.87 5.80
CA MET A 648 -21.83 8.75 4.80
C MET A 648 -22.08 10.22 5.10
N ASP A 649 -21.17 11.08 4.65
CA ASP A 649 -21.37 12.53 4.65
C ASP A 649 -22.64 12.90 3.87
N ALA A 650 -23.42 13.85 4.40
CA ALA A 650 -24.74 14.20 3.84
C ALA A 650 -24.70 14.51 2.33
N GLY A 651 -23.65 15.21 1.85
CA GLY A 651 -23.48 15.51 0.43
C GLY A 651 -23.22 14.28 -0.45
N LYS A 652 -22.35 13.36 0.00
CA LYS A 652 -22.07 12.10 -0.72
C LYS A 652 -23.30 11.18 -0.72
N TYR A 653 -24.07 11.20 0.36
CA TYR A 653 -25.31 10.42 0.44
C TYR A 653 -26.36 10.92 -0.56
N GLU A 654 -26.50 12.24 -0.73
CA GLU A 654 -27.43 12.83 -1.71
C GLU A 654 -27.04 12.45 -3.14
N GLU A 655 -25.75 12.51 -3.49
CA GLU A 655 -25.24 12.03 -4.78
C GLU A 655 -25.48 10.53 -4.97
N LEU A 656 -25.23 9.72 -3.95
CA LEU A 656 -25.52 8.28 -3.97
C LEU A 656 -27.02 8.03 -4.18
N GLN A 657 -27.88 8.81 -3.53
CA GLN A 657 -29.32 8.65 -3.64
C GLN A 657 -29.81 8.89 -5.06
N GLN A 658 -29.23 9.89 -5.74
CA GLN A 658 -29.54 10.25 -7.13
C GLN A 658 -29.06 9.20 -8.14
N HIS A 659 -27.86 8.65 -7.94
CA HIS A 659 -27.23 7.77 -8.93
C HIS A 659 -27.43 6.27 -8.68
N PHE A 660 -27.79 5.85 -7.47
CA PHE A 660 -27.93 4.43 -7.12
C PHE A 660 -29.38 3.94 -7.21
N ARG A 661 -29.62 3.02 -8.14
CA ARG A 661 -30.90 2.31 -8.31
C ARG A 661 -30.64 0.81 -8.40
N VAL A 662 -31.50 0.01 -7.78
CA VAL A 662 -31.44 -1.46 -7.89
C VAL A 662 -32.56 -1.92 -8.80
N ARG A 663 -32.21 -2.71 -9.81
CA ARG A 663 -33.17 -3.33 -10.73
C ARG A 663 -33.07 -4.84 -10.63
N VAL A 664 -34.20 -5.52 -10.65
CA VAL A 664 -34.28 -6.97 -10.54
C VAL A 664 -35.05 -7.51 -11.73
N SER A 665 -34.48 -8.49 -12.42
CA SER A 665 -35.20 -9.28 -13.41
C SER A 665 -35.34 -10.72 -12.94
N ALA A 666 -36.41 -11.41 -13.32
CA ALA A 666 -36.52 -12.85 -13.10
C ALA A 666 -37.07 -13.59 -14.33
N CYS A 667 -36.55 -14.80 -14.54
CA CYS A 667 -36.86 -15.63 -15.69
C CYS A 667 -36.96 -17.11 -15.29
N TYR A 668 -37.85 -17.84 -15.96
CA TYR A 668 -38.01 -19.30 -15.83
C TYR A 668 -37.63 -19.99 -17.14
N GLN A 669 -36.62 -20.87 -17.11
CA GLN A 669 -36.18 -21.64 -18.27
C GLN A 669 -35.57 -22.99 -17.90
N GLU A 670 -35.68 -23.96 -18.81
CA GLU A 670 -34.88 -25.19 -18.76
C GLU A 670 -33.41 -24.90 -19.11
N THR A 671 -32.50 -25.25 -18.21
CA THR A 671 -31.06 -24.99 -18.33
C THR A 671 -30.27 -26.22 -17.90
N PHE A 672 -28.97 -26.24 -18.21
CA PHE A 672 -28.06 -27.26 -17.71
C PHE A 672 -27.36 -26.75 -16.46
N ALA A 673 -27.49 -27.47 -15.35
CA ALA A 673 -26.87 -27.10 -14.08
C ALA A 673 -25.92 -28.22 -13.60
N GLY A 674 -24.74 -27.85 -13.11
CA GLY A 674 -23.77 -28.82 -12.60
C GLY A 674 -22.39 -28.24 -12.31
N ASN A 675 -21.52 -29.08 -11.76
CA ASN A 675 -20.13 -28.70 -11.46
C ASN A 675 -19.25 -28.84 -12.70
N LEU A 676 -18.77 -27.72 -13.22
CA LEU A 676 -17.89 -27.65 -14.39
C LEU A 676 -16.55 -27.01 -14.02
N GLY A 677 -15.47 -27.47 -14.65
CA GLY A 677 -14.14 -26.93 -14.43
C GLY A 677 -13.04 -27.96 -14.65
N THR A 678 -11.85 -27.65 -14.16
CA THR A 678 -10.68 -28.53 -14.26
C THR A 678 -10.74 -29.64 -13.22
N LYS A 679 -9.78 -30.56 -13.27
CA LYS A 679 -9.56 -31.54 -12.19
C LYS A 679 -9.31 -30.88 -10.83
N TYR A 680 -8.71 -29.68 -10.82
CA TYR A 680 -8.27 -28.99 -9.61
C TYR A 680 -9.27 -27.97 -9.07
N SER A 681 -10.14 -27.44 -9.92
CA SER A 681 -11.15 -26.44 -9.55
C SER A 681 -12.41 -26.67 -10.37
N LYS A 682 -13.52 -26.93 -9.68
CA LYS A 682 -14.85 -27.09 -10.26
C LYS A 682 -15.78 -26.07 -9.63
N ASN A 683 -16.49 -25.32 -10.46
CA ASN A 683 -17.51 -24.36 -10.04
C ASN A 683 -18.88 -24.85 -10.48
N PHE A 684 -19.86 -24.72 -9.58
CA PHE A 684 -21.25 -24.98 -9.95
C PHE A 684 -21.70 -23.88 -10.92
N THR A 685 -22.11 -24.27 -12.12
CA THR A 685 -22.46 -23.35 -13.21
C THR A 685 -23.83 -23.71 -13.76
N VAL A 686 -24.60 -22.70 -14.15
CA VAL A 686 -25.84 -22.83 -14.91
C VAL A 686 -25.57 -22.38 -16.35
N ILE A 687 -25.74 -23.28 -17.31
CA ILE A 687 -25.51 -23.04 -18.74
C ILE A 687 -26.86 -23.01 -19.46
N GLY A 688 -27.11 -21.93 -20.19
CA GLY A 688 -28.28 -21.77 -21.04
C GLY A 688 -28.47 -20.31 -21.48
N SER A 689 -29.52 -20.06 -22.25
CA SER A 689 -29.93 -18.71 -22.68
C SER A 689 -30.48 -17.84 -21.55
N ILE A 690 -30.64 -18.39 -20.34
CA ILE A 690 -31.23 -17.70 -19.18
C ILE A 690 -30.51 -16.40 -18.82
N GLY A 691 -29.18 -16.37 -18.86
CA GLY A 691 -28.41 -15.16 -18.58
C GLY A 691 -28.70 -14.04 -19.59
N TYR A 692 -28.73 -14.38 -20.88
CA TYR A 692 -29.07 -13.42 -21.94
C TYR A 692 -30.50 -12.89 -21.82
N ASN A 693 -31.44 -13.76 -21.48
CA ASN A 693 -32.84 -13.37 -21.31
C ASN A 693 -33.02 -12.48 -20.08
N LEU A 694 -32.30 -12.74 -18.97
CA LEU A 694 -32.26 -11.85 -17.81
C LEU A 694 -31.71 -10.47 -18.17
N ASP A 695 -30.61 -10.40 -18.93
CA ASP A 695 -30.05 -9.12 -19.39
C ASP A 695 -31.03 -8.35 -20.30
N THR A 696 -31.76 -9.05 -21.17
CA THR A 696 -32.80 -8.46 -22.03
C THR A 696 -33.96 -7.90 -21.21
N LEU A 697 -34.36 -8.60 -20.13
CA LEU A 697 -35.38 -8.12 -19.19
C LEU A 697 -34.89 -6.94 -18.35
N LEU A 698 -33.61 -6.94 -17.94
CA LEU A 698 -33.00 -5.78 -17.27
C LEU A 698 -32.98 -4.54 -18.17
N GLN A 699 -32.77 -4.72 -19.47
CA GLN A 699 -32.87 -3.61 -20.43
C GLN A 699 -34.29 -3.04 -20.46
N VAL A 700 -35.33 -3.89 -20.46
CA VAL A 700 -36.73 -3.41 -20.33
C VAL A 700 -36.94 -2.66 -19.02
N ALA A 701 -36.42 -3.20 -17.91
CA ALA A 701 -36.52 -2.57 -16.61
C ALA A 701 -35.88 -1.18 -16.62
N LYS A 702 -34.73 -1.02 -17.28
CA LYS A 702 -34.05 0.28 -17.42
C LYS A 702 -34.84 1.24 -18.31
N ASP A 703 -35.23 0.79 -19.51
CA ASP A 703 -35.92 1.61 -20.52
C ASP A 703 -37.26 2.15 -20.00
N LEU A 704 -37.95 1.39 -19.15
CA LEU A 704 -39.24 1.75 -18.56
C LEU A 704 -39.14 2.26 -17.11
N ASN A 705 -37.93 2.44 -16.60
CA ASN A 705 -37.65 2.83 -15.22
C ASN A 705 -38.35 1.95 -14.13
N LEU A 706 -38.39 0.63 -14.32
CA LEU A 706 -39.00 -0.33 -13.41
C LEU A 706 -37.97 -0.95 -12.46
N SER A 707 -38.42 -1.29 -11.24
CA SER A 707 -37.57 -1.96 -10.24
C SER A 707 -37.58 -3.49 -10.39
N ILE A 708 -38.71 -4.11 -10.71
CA ILE A 708 -38.84 -5.57 -10.83
C ILE A 708 -39.54 -5.93 -12.13
N VAL A 709 -38.93 -6.80 -12.93
CA VAL A 709 -39.48 -7.25 -14.21
C VAL A 709 -39.37 -8.76 -14.37
N VAL A 710 -40.42 -9.42 -14.85
CA VAL A 710 -40.46 -10.88 -15.04
C VAL A 710 -40.95 -11.27 -16.43
N CYS A 711 -40.59 -12.47 -16.87
CA CYS A 711 -41.13 -13.05 -18.10
C CYS A 711 -42.50 -13.71 -17.88
N GLU A 712 -43.29 -13.79 -18.95
CA GLU A 712 -44.60 -14.46 -19.03
C GLU A 712 -44.62 -15.84 -18.38
N ARG A 713 -43.63 -16.70 -18.67
CA ARG A 713 -43.59 -18.07 -18.11
C ARG A 713 -43.50 -18.12 -16.59
N LEU A 714 -42.85 -17.12 -15.98
CA LEU A 714 -42.76 -17.03 -14.54
C LEU A 714 -44.06 -16.43 -13.98
N HIS A 715 -44.64 -15.45 -14.68
CA HIS A 715 -45.94 -14.87 -14.33
C HIS A 715 -47.07 -15.91 -14.32
N ASP A 716 -47.17 -16.74 -15.36
CA ASP A 716 -48.21 -17.77 -15.51
C ASP A 716 -48.20 -18.83 -14.39
N ARG A 717 -47.11 -18.91 -13.61
CA ARG A 717 -46.94 -19.86 -12.52
C ARG A 717 -47.13 -19.24 -11.13
N CYS A 718 -47.39 -17.93 -11.06
CA CYS A 718 -47.44 -17.17 -9.82
C CYS A 718 -48.70 -16.30 -9.75
N ASP A 719 -49.74 -16.80 -9.08
CA ASP A 719 -51.03 -16.11 -8.92
C ASP A 719 -51.10 -15.20 -7.67
N HIS A 720 -50.09 -15.28 -6.80
CA HIS A 720 -50.10 -14.64 -5.48
C HIS A 720 -49.57 -13.20 -5.47
N PHE A 721 -49.28 -12.63 -6.64
CA PHE A 721 -48.71 -11.29 -6.77
C PHE A 721 -49.53 -10.46 -7.74
N GLN A 722 -49.67 -9.17 -7.44
CA GLN A 722 -50.15 -8.23 -8.44
C GLN A 722 -49.14 -8.14 -9.57
N THR A 723 -49.64 -8.12 -10.80
CA THR A 723 -48.81 -7.98 -12.00
C THR A 723 -49.45 -7.01 -12.97
N ARG A 724 -48.63 -6.36 -13.79
CA ARG A 724 -49.11 -5.58 -14.94
C ARG A 724 -48.22 -5.83 -16.14
N TYR A 725 -48.82 -5.90 -17.33
CA TYR A 725 -48.08 -6.02 -18.59
C TYR A 725 -47.34 -4.72 -18.91
N VAL A 726 -46.07 -4.81 -19.35
CA VAL A 726 -45.25 -3.62 -19.63
C VAL A 726 -44.68 -3.56 -21.05
N ASP A 727 -44.22 -4.67 -21.61
CA ASP A 727 -43.70 -4.73 -22.98
C ASP A 727 -43.74 -6.15 -23.55
N THR A 728 -43.50 -6.29 -24.84
CA THR A 728 -43.24 -7.58 -25.49
C THR A 728 -41.82 -7.59 -26.01
N LYS A 729 -41.03 -8.61 -25.66
CA LYS A 729 -39.65 -8.77 -26.12
C LYS A 729 -39.41 -10.16 -26.69
N SER A 730 -38.48 -10.22 -27.64
CA SER A 730 -38.10 -11.46 -28.32
C SER A 730 -37.00 -12.16 -27.52
N LEU A 731 -37.39 -13.13 -26.69
CA LEU A 731 -36.47 -13.89 -25.83
C LEU A 731 -35.96 -15.14 -26.54
N VAL A 732 -34.77 -15.59 -26.20
CA VAL A 732 -34.13 -16.75 -26.83
C VAL A 732 -34.65 -18.04 -26.21
N VAL A 733 -34.98 -19.01 -27.06
CA VAL A 733 -35.50 -20.32 -26.64
C VAL A 733 -34.40 -21.16 -25.98
N GLU A 734 -34.79 -22.19 -25.22
CA GLU A 734 -33.92 -23.01 -24.36
C GLU A 734 -32.86 -23.85 -25.10
N ASN A 735 -32.93 -23.89 -26.43
CA ASN A 735 -32.00 -24.68 -27.26
C ASN A 735 -30.70 -23.92 -27.61
N CYS A 736 -30.54 -22.68 -27.15
CA CYS A 736 -29.34 -21.89 -27.38
C CYS A 736 -28.50 -21.79 -26.09
N TYR A 737 -27.29 -22.34 -26.12
CA TYR A 737 -26.36 -22.37 -24.97
C TYR A 737 -25.21 -21.37 -25.08
N SER A 738 -25.12 -20.67 -26.21
CA SER A 738 -24.11 -19.65 -26.49
C SER A 738 -24.76 -18.26 -26.53
N LYS A 739 -23.93 -17.22 -26.46
CA LYS A 739 -24.38 -15.84 -26.65
C LYS A 739 -24.91 -15.67 -28.08
N PRO A 740 -26.19 -15.28 -28.28
CA PRO A 740 -26.84 -15.28 -29.60
C PRO A 740 -26.06 -14.54 -30.70
N TRP A 741 -25.49 -13.39 -30.37
CA TRP A 741 -24.75 -12.56 -31.33
C TRP A 741 -23.43 -13.18 -31.81
N LEU A 742 -22.81 -14.06 -31.01
CA LEU A 742 -21.56 -14.75 -31.39
C LEU A 742 -21.80 -15.88 -32.39
N VAL A 743 -23.04 -16.38 -32.48
CA VAL A 743 -23.42 -17.43 -33.44
C VAL A 743 -23.64 -16.83 -34.85
N GLN A 744 -23.75 -15.50 -34.94
CA GLN A 744 -24.24 -14.81 -36.14
C GLN A 744 -23.14 -14.44 -37.16
N GLU A 745 -21.86 -14.65 -36.86
CA GLU A 745 -20.75 -14.20 -37.73
C GLU A 745 -19.75 -15.33 -38.04
N SER A 746 -20.04 -16.10 -39.08
CA SER A 746 -18.98 -16.67 -39.94
C SER A 746 -19.38 -16.41 -41.39
N GLY A 747 -19.04 -15.20 -41.83
CA GLY A 747 -19.23 -14.70 -43.19
C GLY A 747 -18.23 -15.29 -44.18
N ASP A 748 -18.16 -16.62 -44.28
CA ASP A 748 -17.61 -17.27 -45.47
C ASP A 748 -18.78 -17.72 -46.35
N GLY A 749 -18.83 -17.16 -47.56
CA GLY A 749 -19.94 -17.15 -48.50
C GLY A 749 -20.31 -18.50 -49.11
N VAL A 750 -20.60 -19.51 -48.28
CA VAL A 750 -21.26 -20.73 -48.72
C VAL A 750 -22.76 -20.60 -48.42
N GLN A 751 -23.50 -20.23 -49.46
CA GLN A 751 -24.96 -20.32 -49.52
C GLN A 751 -25.35 -21.81 -49.55
N THR A 752 -25.53 -22.42 -48.38
CA THR A 752 -26.35 -23.64 -48.26
C THR A 752 -27.62 -23.28 -47.49
N ALA A 753 -28.77 -23.66 -48.06
CA ALA A 753 -30.11 -23.25 -47.67
C ALA A 753 -30.63 -23.82 -46.34
N GLU A 754 -29.75 -24.32 -45.45
CA GLU A 754 -30.12 -24.90 -44.14
C GLU A 754 -29.61 -24.04 -42.95
N LYS A 755 -29.33 -22.76 -43.17
CA LYS A 755 -28.60 -21.89 -42.20
C LYS A 755 -29.48 -20.97 -41.32
N SER A 756 -30.78 -21.23 -41.12
CA SER A 756 -31.66 -20.32 -40.36
C SER A 756 -32.07 -20.75 -38.94
N ASP A 757 -31.84 -21.98 -38.50
CA ASP A 757 -32.59 -22.50 -37.33
C ASP A 757 -31.81 -22.56 -36.00
N ILE A 758 -30.58 -22.04 -35.94
CA ILE A 758 -29.71 -22.25 -34.76
C ILE A 758 -30.12 -21.37 -33.57
N VAL A 759 -30.72 -20.19 -33.80
CA VAL A 759 -31.20 -19.30 -32.73
C VAL A 759 -32.66 -18.96 -32.97
N THR A 760 -33.55 -19.73 -32.36
CA THR A 760 -34.97 -19.41 -32.33
C THR A 760 -35.22 -18.37 -31.23
N HIS A 761 -35.92 -17.31 -31.62
CA HIS A 761 -36.46 -16.34 -30.69
C HIS A 761 -37.97 -16.53 -30.57
N ARG A 762 -38.51 -16.27 -29.36
CA ARG A 762 -39.93 -16.31 -29.06
C ARG A 762 -40.34 -14.96 -28.48
N GLU A 763 -41.31 -14.32 -29.11
CA GLU A 763 -41.98 -13.16 -28.52
C GLU A 763 -42.63 -13.58 -27.21
N THR A 764 -42.25 -12.89 -26.14
CA THR A 764 -42.67 -13.19 -24.77
C THR A 764 -43.17 -11.90 -24.14
N CYS A 765 -44.30 -11.98 -23.46
CA CYS A 765 -44.82 -10.84 -22.70
C CYS A 765 -43.96 -10.61 -21.45
N VAL A 766 -43.75 -9.34 -21.12
CA VAL A 766 -42.96 -8.90 -19.97
C VAL A 766 -43.89 -8.22 -18.99
N TYR A 767 -43.76 -8.58 -17.71
CA TYR A 767 -44.64 -8.12 -16.64
C TYR A 767 -43.83 -7.44 -15.54
N GLU A 768 -44.41 -6.42 -14.91
CA GLU A 768 -43.93 -5.87 -13.66
C GLU A 768 -44.63 -6.56 -12.49
N ILE A 769 -43.89 -6.83 -11.43
CA ILE A 769 -44.41 -7.43 -10.19
C ILE A 769 -44.66 -6.35 -9.13
N GLY A 770 -45.85 -6.38 -8.55
CA GLY A 770 -46.28 -5.51 -7.45
C GLY A 770 -46.26 -6.22 -6.10
N GLN A 771 -47.15 -5.80 -5.20
CA GLN A 771 -47.25 -6.38 -3.86
C GLN A 771 -47.91 -7.76 -3.88
N SER A 772 -47.65 -8.56 -2.84
CA SER A 772 -48.31 -9.85 -2.62
C SER A 772 -49.80 -9.65 -2.36
N THR A 773 -50.64 -10.49 -2.94
CA THR A 773 -52.10 -10.50 -2.70
C THR A 773 -52.48 -11.26 -1.43
N GLN A 774 -51.58 -12.08 -0.88
CA GLN A 774 -51.78 -12.81 0.37
C GLN A 774 -51.70 -11.86 1.57
N SER A 775 -52.80 -11.72 2.31
CA SER A 775 -52.84 -10.98 3.57
C SER A 775 -52.04 -11.72 4.63
N VAL A 776 -51.14 -11.02 5.32
CA VAL A 776 -50.46 -11.54 6.51
C VAL A 776 -51.54 -11.71 7.59
N GLU A 777 -51.75 -12.94 8.04
CA GLU A 777 -52.96 -13.42 8.76
C GLU A 777 -53.30 -12.76 10.12
N ASN A 778 -52.66 -11.68 10.57
CA ASN A 778 -52.74 -11.29 11.99
C ASN A 778 -53.13 -9.84 12.35
N GLU A 779 -53.49 -8.94 11.43
CA GLU A 779 -53.89 -7.58 11.85
C GLU A 779 -55.09 -7.01 11.07
N TRP A 780 -56.29 -7.14 11.65
CA TRP A 780 -57.58 -6.73 11.07
C TRP A 780 -57.68 -5.22 10.78
N MET A 781 -56.78 -4.40 11.34
CA MET A 781 -56.75 -2.95 11.12
C MET A 781 -56.10 -2.55 9.79
N TYR A 782 -55.20 -3.38 9.25
CA TYR A 782 -54.52 -3.12 7.97
C TYR A 782 -55.30 -3.64 6.77
N GLU A 783 -56.39 -4.38 6.98
CA GLU A 783 -57.15 -5.04 5.91
C GLU A 783 -57.85 -4.05 4.97
N LEU A 784 -58.31 -2.89 5.47
CA LEU A 784 -58.97 -1.86 4.65
C LEU A 784 -57.96 -1.09 3.76
N ALA A 785 -56.80 -0.73 4.30
CA ALA A 785 -55.73 -0.08 3.54
C ALA A 785 -55.07 -1.05 2.53
N ASP A 786 -55.00 -2.35 2.89
CA ASP A 786 -54.55 -3.39 1.96
C ASP A 786 -55.59 -3.69 0.88
N GLN A 787 -56.90 -3.54 1.14
CA GLN A 787 -57.93 -3.69 0.10
C GLN A 787 -57.86 -2.59 -0.96
N GLU A 788 -57.59 -1.34 -0.60
CA GLU A 788 -57.37 -0.26 -1.58
C GLU A 788 -56.07 -0.49 -2.39
N LYS A 789 -54.98 -0.92 -1.73
CA LYS A 789 -53.73 -1.29 -2.42
C LYS A 789 -53.87 -2.50 -3.33
N LYS A 790 -54.73 -3.47 -2.98
CA LYS A 790 -55.04 -4.65 -3.80
C LYS A 790 -55.68 -4.31 -5.15
N GLY A 791 -56.21 -3.09 -5.31
CA GLY A 791 -56.82 -2.61 -6.55
C GLY A 791 -55.92 -1.82 -7.51
N LYS A 792 -54.65 -1.55 -7.14
CA LYS A 792 -53.80 -0.56 -7.83
C LYS A 792 -53.77 -0.69 -9.35
N TRP A 793 -53.67 -1.92 -9.90
CA TRP A 793 -53.54 -2.14 -11.34
C TRP A 793 -54.79 -2.71 -12.02
N ASN A 794 -55.94 -2.73 -11.36
CA ASN A 794 -57.14 -3.35 -11.92
C ASN A 794 -57.62 -2.64 -13.20
N LEU A 795 -57.67 -1.30 -13.19
CA LEU A 795 -58.03 -0.51 -14.38
C LEU A 795 -57.03 -0.70 -15.51
N TYR A 796 -55.74 -0.73 -15.19
CA TYR A 796 -54.66 -0.95 -16.16
C TYR A 796 -54.77 -2.35 -16.80
N ASN A 797 -54.94 -3.39 -15.98
CA ASN A 797 -55.05 -4.76 -16.46
C ASN A 797 -56.32 -4.97 -17.29
N GLN A 798 -57.43 -4.30 -16.95
CA GLN A 798 -58.63 -4.29 -17.78
C GLN A 798 -58.34 -3.63 -19.14
N ALA A 799 -57.61 -2.52 -19.18
CA ALA A 799 -57.21 -1.88 -20.43
C ALA A 799 -56.30 -2.79 -21.29
N VAL A 800 -55.38 -3.52 -20.64
CA VAL A 800 -54.50 -4.50 -21.30
C VAL A 800 -55.30 -5.65 -21.92
N GLN A 801 -56.38 -6.12 -21.28
CA GLN A 801 -57.28 -7.12 -21.88
C GLN A 801 -57.89 -6.62 -23.19
N TYR A 802 -58.37 -5.37 -23.23
CA TYR A 802 -58.87 -4.75 -24.47
C TYR A 802 -57.76 -4.57 -25.50
N TYR A 803 -56.54 -4.20 -25.08
CA TYR A 803 -55.37 -4.10 -25.96
C TYR A 803 -55.06 -5.44 -26.65
N PHE A 804 -55.05 -6.55 -25.91
CA PHE A 804 -54.86 -7.88 -26.50
C PHE A 804 -56.05 -8.32 -27.36
N ALA A 805 -57.27 -7.89 -27.04
CA ALA A 805 -58.47 -8.09 -27.87
C ALA A 805 -58.50 -7.21 -29.15
N LYS A 806 -57.48 -6.37 -29.37
CA LYS A 806 -57.37 -5.40 -30.48
C LYS A 806 -58.43 -4.28 -30.45
N ASP A 807 -59.08 -4.05 -29.31
CA ASP A 807 -59.96 -2.90 -29.09
C ASP A 807 -59.14 -1.74 -28.50
N TYR A 808 -58.43 -1.06 -29.39
CA TYR A 808 -57.49 0.00 -28.99
C TYR A 808 -58.18 1.27 -28.48
N GLU A 809 -59.43 1.54 -28.87
CA GLU A 809 -60.17 2.72 -28.41
C GLU A 809 -60.59 2.58 -26.94
N MET A 810 -61.17 1.43 -26.58
CA MET A 810 -61.53 1.15 -25.19
C MET A 810 -60.29 1.03 -24.29
N ALA A 811 -59.21 0.41 -24.79
CA ALA A 811 -57.94 0.34 -24.08
C ALA A 811 -57.38 1.75 -23.81
N LEU A 812 -57.42 2.65 -24.79
CA LEU A 812 -56.95 4.03 -24.66
C LEU A 812 -57.73 4.81 -23.59
N GLN A 813 -59.07 4.71 -23.59
CA GLN A 813 -59.91 5.40 -22.61
C GLN A 813 -59.58 4.96 -21.17
N LEU A 814 -59.44 3.65 -20.95
CA LEU A 814 -59.11 3.10 -19.63
C LEU A 814 -57.68 3.46 -19.19
N LEU A 815 -56.70 3.48 -20.10
CA LEU A 815 -55.33 3.88 -19.77
C LEU A 815 -55.21 5.38 -19.44
N VAL A 816 -55.93 6.25 -20.15
CA VAL A 816 -55.97 7.68 -19.82
C VAL A 816 -56.60 7.90 -18.45
N ARG A 817 -57.72 7.23 -18.16
CA ARG A 817 -58.35 7.27 -16.84
C ARG A 817 -57.44 6.75 -15.73
N PHE A 818 -56.69 5.69 -16.01
CA PHE A 818 -55.69 5.16 -15.08
C PHE A 818 -54.57 6.19 -14.83
N LYS A 819 -54.05 6.82 -15.89
CA LYS A 819 -53.04 7.89 -15.77
C LYS A 819 -53.54 9.08 -14.94
N GLU A 820 -54.79 9.50 -15.12
CA GLU A 820 -55.43 10.55 -14.31
C GLU A 820 -55.57 10.13 -12.84
N SER A 821 -55.90 8.86 -12.56
CA SER A 821 -55.99 8.38 -11.18
C SER A 821 -54.65 8.42 -10.43
N LEU A 822 -53.54 8.16 -11.12
CA LEU A 822 -52.20 8.23 -10.53
C LEU A 822 -51.79 9.67 -10.16
N GLN A 823 -52.30 10.68 -10.85
CA GLN A 823 -51.97 12.09 -10.58
C GLN A 823 -52.65 12.62 -9.30
N HIS A 824 -53.71 11.98 -8.83
CA HIS A 824 -54.43 12.41 -7.63
C HIS A 824 -53.86 11.85 -6.32
N ASP A 825 -53.08 10.77 -6.36
CA ASP A 825 -52.64 10.03 -5.17
C ASP A 825 -51.28 10.45 -4.61
N ASP A 826 -50.44 11.20 -5.35
CA ASP A 826 -49.05 11.49 -4.92
C ASP A 826 -48.82 12.94 -4.47
N HIS A 827 -48.53 13.11 -3.17
CA HIS A 827 -48.08 14.37 -2.56
C HIS A 827 -46.55 14.60 -2.63
N GLY A 828 -45.83 13.92 -3.53
CA GLY A 828 -44.38 14.12 -3.67
C GLY A 828 -43.76 13.59 -4.96
N GLY A 829 -43.55 14.48 -5.93
CA GLY A 829 -42.66 14.28 -7.08
C GLY A 829 -43.29 13.53 -8.27
N GLU A 830 -43.46 14.22 -9.40
CA GLU A 830 -43.95 13.67 -10.67
C GLU A 830 -42.96 12.66 -11.31
N GLU A 831 -42.83 11.43 -10.79
CA GLU A 831 -42.25 10.36 -11.61
C GLU A 831 -43.30 9.85 -12.61
N MET A 832 -43.13 10.20 -13.89
CA MET A 832 -44.03 9.75 -14.97
C MET A 832 -44.03 8.21 -15.10
N ASP A 833 -45.21 7.60 -15.11
CA ASP A 833 -45.40 6.15 -15.31
C ASP A 833 -45.19 5.76 -16.78
N LEU A 834 -43.91 5.61 -17.17
CA LEU A 834 -43.45 5.31 -18.53
C LEU A 834 -44.14 4.09 -19.20
N PRO A 835 -44.43 2.96 -18.51
CA PRO A 835 -45.16 1.84 -19.11
C PRO A 835 -46.53 2.24 -19.65
N THR A 836 -47.31 2.99 -18.85
CA THR A 836 -48.65 3.45 -19.23
C THR A 836 -48.58 4.40 -20.42
N GLU A 837 -47.64 5.35 -20.42
CA GLU A 837 -47.47 6.27 -21.54
C GLU A 837 -47.08 5.56 -22.83
N ARG A 838 -46.15 4.60 -22.75
CA ARG A 838 -45.72 3.83 -23.90
C ARG A 838 -46.86 2.97 -24.46
N LEU A 839 -47.69 2.41 -23.59
CA LEU A 839 -48.86 1.64 -24.01
C LEU A 839 -49.95 2.53 -24.64
N ILE A 840 -50.18 3.73 -24.10
CA ILE A 840 -51.05 4.76 -24.71
C ILE A 840 -50.56 5.10 -26.12
N GLN A 841 -49.26 5.38 -26.29
CA GLN A 841 -48.67 5.67 -27.60
C GLN A 841 -48.81 4.49 -28.57
N LYS A 842 -48.62 3.25 -28.10
CA LYS A 842 -48.85 2.05 -28.93
C LYS A 842 -50.31 1.95 -29.35
N CYS A 843 -51.26 2.15 -28.44
CA CYS A 843 -52.70 2.14 -28.76
C CYS A 843 -53.06 3.22 -29.78
N GLN A 844 -52.56 4.44 -29.61
CA GLN A 844 -52.78 5.54 -30.56
C GLN A 844 -52.24 5.21 -31.96
N ARG A 845 -51.02 4.65 -32.05
CA ARG A 845 -50.43 4.24 -33.33
C ARG A 845 -51.23 3.14 -34.01
N MET A 846 -51.71 2.15 -33.25
CA MET A 846 -52.50 1.04 -33.79
C MET A 846 -53.94 1.45 -34.15
N ALA A 847 -54.53 2.40 -33.42
CA ALA A 847 -55.85 2.97 -33.74
C ALA A 847 -55.83 3.85 -35.01
N HIS A 848 -54.72 4.55 -35.27
CA HIS A 848 -54.54 5.40 -36.45
C HIS A 848 -53.89 4.68 -37.65
N ALA A 849 -53.43 3.44 -37.50
CA ALA A 849 -52.94 2.66 -38.62
C ALA A 849 -54.11 2.43 -39.62
N PRO A 850 -53.96 2.77 -40.91
CA PRO A 850 -55.01 2.49 -41.89
C PRO A 850 -55.30 0.99 -41.84
N LYS A 851 -56.57 0.63 -41.64
CA LYS A 851 -57.02 -0.78 -41.70
C LYS A 851 -56.56 -1.35 -43.03
N THR A 852 -55.45 -2.09 -43.02
CA THR A 852 -55.01 -2.85 -44.18
C THR A 852 -56.10 -3.85 -44.46
N ILE A 853 -56.82 -3.62 -45.55
CA ILE A 853 -57.78 -4.57 -46.12
C ILE A 853 -56.95 -5.75 -46.59
N THR A 854 -56.91 -6.81 -45.79
CA THR A 854 -56.51 -8.15 -46.25
C THR A 854 -57.45 -9.16 -45.62
N GLU A 855 -58.22 -9.78 -46.53
CA GLU A 855 -58.99 -11.02 -46.40
C GLU A 855 -58.14 -12.19 -45.89
#